data_AF-A0A9Q1L312-F1
#
_entry.id   AF-A0A9Q1L312-F1
#
_cell.length_a   1.000
_cell.length_b   1.000
_cell.length_c   1.000
_cell.angle_alpha   90.00
_cell.angle_beta   90.00
_cell.angle_gamma   90.00
#
_symmetry.space_group_name_H-M   'P 1'
#
loop_
_entity.id
_entity.type
_entity.pdbx_description
1 polymer ?
#
loop_
_entity_poly.entity_id
_entity_poly.type
_entity_poly.pdbx_seq_one_letter_code
_entity_poly.pdbx_strand_id
1 'polypeptide(L)'
;MEKIEGKYSDIMKTSEDVISDNKGGLKTMPFIIANEALEKVASVGLHANMILYLKNVYHLTNAKGANILFWWGAISNFTPIFGAFLADSYLGRFYVIVLGTFITLIGIVVLWLTAILKEARPHPCKLELGNCLKPSLAQFTFLFSSFALMAIGAGGIRPCSLSFGADQFDNPKNPNNGRILQSFFNWYYAAVGISILISVTVIVYIQTQFGWVVGFGVPAGLMFLATIMFLLGSALFIRIKANKSLFTGFAQVVAVAWKNKHLALPPVDSNGWYHHEIGSKFTFPTHKLRFLNKACIVRNPEKDLNPNGTSSNPWDLCTIQQVEEFKSLLKVLPIWSTGIIIAVTLSQHAFPVLQANTMDRHLIKGHNFQIPAGSYAAFGILTLTIWIAIYDRVLVPWISRFTKKPRGLSFKQRMGIGLLLSCAAQAAAALVERERRSRALNQGLADRPQSEVDMSAMWLVPQHCLTGLAEAFNAIGQIEFYYSQFPKSMASIAVALFSLGMGFGNLVGSLIVEIVDHASSRGGKVMELLARHDYIPTVFDNFSAKVAMDGSIVNLGLCDTAGQEDYSRLRPLSYRGADVFVLAFSLISRASYENVLKKWMPELRRFALDVPIVLVGTKLDLRDDNRYLADHMGLNIITPAQGEELRKQIGASAYVECSSKTQQNVKAVFDTAIKVVLQPPRRMEVASKKRHRSTGCSIVRGIVCGGCDSY
;
A
#
# COMPACT_ATOMS: atom_id res chain seq x y z
N MET A 1 -8.86 62.65 12.21
CA MET A 1 -8.51 61.23 11.99
C MET A 1 -7.62 61.05 10.76
N GLU A 2 -7.87 61.76 9.65
CA GLU A 2 -7.08 61.70 8.40
C GLU A 2 -5.54 61.71 8.57
N LYS A 3 -4.98 62.56 9.45
CA LYS A 3 -3.52 62.59 9.71
C LYS A 3 -2.93 61.31 10.32
N ILE A 4 -3.76 60.42 10.85
CA ILE A 4 -3.35 59.12 11.39
C ILE A 4 -3.53 58.02 10.32
N GLU A 5 -4.61 58.08 9.54
CA GLU A 5 -4.84 57.17 8.41
C GLU A 5 -3.76 57.33 7.33
N GLY A 6 -3.37 58.56 6.98
CA GLY A 6 -2.24 58.79 6.07
C GLY A 6 -0.93 58.18 6.58
N LYS A 7 -0.67 58.30 7.89
CA LYS A 7 0.56 57.76 8.50
C LYS A 7 0.54 56.23 8.59
N TYR A 8 -0.63 55.61 8.79
CA TYR A 8 -0.78 54.15 8.77
C TYR A 8 -0.72 53.60 7.33
N SER A 9 -1.25 54.33 6.35
CA SER A 9 -1.12 54.05 4.92
C SER A 9 0.36 54.05 4.50
N ASP A 10 1.12 55.06 4.89
CA ASP A 10 2.54 55.17 4.51
C ASP A 10 3.43 54.16 5.27
N ILE A 11 3.06 53.75 6.49
CA ILE A 11 3.72 52.65 7.22
C ILE A 11 3.40 51.28 6.59
N MET A 12 2.18 51.05 6.09
CA MET A 12 1.88 49.85 5.30
C MET A 12 2.62 49.85 3.96
N LYS A 13 2.61 50.96 3.20
CA LYS A 13 3.37 51.09 1.94
C LYS A 13 4.87 50.84 2.14
N THR A 14 5.49 51.44 3.17
CA THR A 14 6.92 51.20 3.45
C THR A 14 7.25 49.77 3.88
N SER A 15 6.26 48.92 4.17
CA SER A 15 6.44 47.48 4.37
C SER A 15 6.18 46.62 3.12
N GLU A 16 5.49 47.15 2.10
CA GLU A 16 5.24 46.46 0.81
C GLU A 16 6.21 46.89 -0.30
N ASP A 17 6.64 48.16 -0.34
CA ASP A 17 7.51 48.72 -1.39
C ASP A 17 9.02 48.45 -1.18
N VAL A 18 9.38 47.25 -0.72
CA VAL A 18 10.76 46.70 -0.84
C VAL A 18 10.76 45.32 -1.52
N ILE A 19 9.82 45.11 -2.45
CA ILE A 19 10.05 44.16 -3.55
C ILE A 19 11.05 44.83 -4.50
N SER A 20 12.33 44.53 -4.32
CA SER A 20 13.39 44.95 -5.25
C SER A 20 12.97 44.60 -6.69
N ASP A 21 13.01 45.58 -7.61
CA ASP A 21 12.64 45.47 -9.04
C ASP A 21 13.31 44.32 -9.81
N ASN A 22 14.30 43.68 -9.19
CA ASN A 22 15.08 42.59 -9.77
C ASN A 22 14.64 41.16 -9.39
N LYS A 23 13.55 40.97 -8.63
CA LYS A 23 13.02 39.62 -8.26
C LYS A 23 11.75 39.24 -9.03
N GLY A 24 11.50 37.94 -9.15
CA GLY A 24 10.33 37.39 -9.85
C GLY A 24 10.42 37.46 -11.39
N GLY A 25 9.29 37.23 -12.04
CA GLY A 25 9.13 37.25 -13.49
C GLY A 25 9.78 36.08 -14.23
N LEU A 26 9.83 36.19 -15.56
CA LEU A 26 10.20 35.11 -16.49
C LEU A 26 11.58 34.49 -16.22
N LYS A 27 12.51 35.26 -15.64
CA LYS A 27 13.85 34.79 -15.22
C LYS A 27 13.82 33.69 -14.15
N THR A 28 12.73 33.54 -13.41
CA THR A 28 12.53 32.45 -12.44
C THR A 28 12.02 31.14 -13.08
N MET A 29 11.38 31.25 -14.25
CA MET A 29 10.65 30.16 -14.91
C MET A 29 11.50 28.92 -15.20
N PRO A 30 12.74 29.03 -15.73
CA PRO A 30 13.56 27.87 -16.05
C PRO A 30 13.89 27.03 -14.81
N PHE A 31 14.21 27.68 -13.69
CA PHE A 31 14.58 27.00 -12.45
C PHE A 31 13.40 26.23 -11.83
N ILE A 32 12.20 26.82 -11.84
CA ILE A 32 10.99 26.20 -11.28
C ILE A 32 10.51 25.05 -12.17
N ILE A 33 10.45 25.25 -13.48
CA ILE A 33 10.03 24.20 -14.43
C ILE A 33 11.07 23.07 -14.49
N ALA A 34 12.37 23.37 -14.48
CA ALA A 34 13.40 22.33 -14.45
C ALA A 34 13.34 21.50 -13.17
N ASN A 35 13.17 22.14 -12.00
CA ASN A 35 13.01 21.42 -10.73
C ASN A 35 11.80 20.47 -10.75
N GLU A 36 10.64 20.95 -11.18
CA GLU A 36 9.43 20.12 -11.27
C GLU A 36 9.59 18.98 -12.30
N ALA A 37 10.11 19.29 -13.49
CA ALA A 37 10.31 18.31 -14.55
C ALA A 37 11.26 17.18 -14.12
N LEU A 38 12.41 17.54 -13.55
CA LEU A 38 13.42 16.59 -13.08
C LEU A 38 12.91 15.75 -11.89
N GLU A 39 12.16 16.34 -10.94
CA GLU A 39 11.48 15.56 -9.88
C GLU A 39 10.51 14.55 -10.46
N LYS A 40 9.71 14.93 -11.48
CA LYS A 40 8.76 14.00 -12.11
C LYS A 40 9.46 12.85 -12.83
N VAL A 41 10.50 13.13 -13.61
CA VAL A 41 11.30 12.07 -14.28
C VAL A 41 11.94 11.12 -13.26
N ALA A 42 12.47 11.65 -12.16
CA ALA A 42 13.08 10.82 -11.12
C ALA A 42 12.03 9.99 -10.35
N SER A 43 10.96 10.63 -9.88
CA SER A 43 9.96 10.04 -8.97
C SER A 43 9.06 9.01 -9.66
N VAL A 44 8.50 9.34 -10.83
CA VAL A 44 7.55 8.47 -11.55
C VAL A 44 8.26 7.25 -12.16
N GLY A 45 9.51 7.42 -12.61
CA GLY A 45 10.29 6.39 -13.28
C GLY A 45 10.73 5.29 -12.34
N LEU A 46 10.99 5.64 -11.07
CA LEU A 46 11.21 4.67 -10.01
C LEU A 46 9.93 3.88 -9.70
N HIS A 47 8.77 4.54 -9.65
CA HIS A 47 7.51 3.89 -9.30
C HIS A 47 7.01 2.90 -10.38
N ALA A 48 7.09 3.27 -11.67
CA ALA A 48 6.51 2.52 -12.79
C ALA A 48 7.01 1.06 -12.93
N ASN A 49 8.23 0.77 -12.48
CA ASN A 49 8.84 -0.56 -12.63
C ASN A 49 9.20 -1.23 -11.29
N MET A 50 8.92 -0.58 -10.15
CA MET A 50 9.36 -1.04 -8.83
C MET A 50 8.89 -2.46 -8.49
N ILE A 51 7.74 -2.90 -9.02
CA ILE A 51 7.23 -4.25 -8.79
C ILE A 51 8.21 -5.34 -9.27
N LEU A 52 8.96 -5.10 -10.36
CA LEU A 52 9.96 -6.04 -10.85
C LEU A 52 11.21 -6.04 -9.96
N TYR A 53 11.56 -4.92 -9.32
CA TYR A 53 12.64 -4.88 -8.32
C TYR A 53 12.25 -5.67 -7.06
N LEU A 54 11.04 -5.43 -6.54
CA LEU A 54 10.49 -6.14 -5.38
C LEU A 54 10.38 -7.66 -5.64
N LYS A 55 9.95 -8.08 -6.83
CA LYS A 55 9.85 -9.49 -7.23
C LYS A 55 11.22 -10.13 -7.48
N ASN A 56 12.05 -9.52 -8.31
CA ASN A 56 13.26 -10.18 -8.85
C ASN A 56 14.51 -9.98 -7.99
N VAL A 57 14.54 -8.95 -7.13
CA VAL A 57 15.70 -8.64 -6.26
C VAL A 57 15.40 -8.87 -4.78
N TYR A 58 14.20 -8.54 -4.32
CA TYR A 58 13.75 -8.82 -2.94
C TYR A 58 12.96 -10.13 -2.79
N HIS A 59 12.78 -10.89 -3.88
CA HIS A 59 12.11 -12.20 -3.90
C HIS A 59 10.69 -12.19 -3.29
N LEU A 60 9.97 -11.07 -3.39
CA LEU A 60 8.63 -10.94 -2.83
C LEU A 60 7.57 -11.58 -3.72
N THR A 61 6.52 -12.12 -3.10
CA THR A 61 5.33 -12.55 -3.85
C THR A 61 4.64 -11.33 -4.48
N ASN A 62 3.98 -11.54 -5.63
CA ASN A 62 3.30 -10.48 -6.37
C ASN A 62 2.33 -9.66 -5.49
N ALA A 63 1.55 -10.34 -4.61
CA ALA A 63 0.62 -9.70 -3.68
C ALA A 63 1.34 -8.80 -2.64
N LYS A 64 2.42 -9.29 -2.01
CA LYS A 64 3.20 -8.51 -1.04
C LYS A 64 3.91 -7.32 -1.69
N GLY A 65 4.47 -7.54 -2.89
CA GLY A 65 5.06 -6.47 -3.68
C GLY A 65 4.05 -5.38 -4.03
N ALA A 66 2.84 -5.76 -4.49
CA ALA A 66 1.77 -4.82 -4.78
C ALA A 66 1.32 -4.03 -3.55
N ASN A 67 1.12 -4.68 -2.39
CA ASN A 67 0.71 -4.00 -1.15
C ASN A 67 1.74 -2.99 -0.66
N ILE A 68 3.04 -3.30 -0.78
CA ILE A 68 4.11 -2.33 -0.48
C ILE A 68 4.02 -1.09 -1.38
N LEU A 69 3.74 -1.26 -2.67
CA LEU A 69 3.57 -0.14 -3.60
C LEU A 69 2.29 0.66 -3.31
N PHE A 70 1.19 0.00 -2.93
CA PHE A 70 -0.01 0.69 -2.47
C PHE A 70 0.25 1.49 -1.19
N TRP A 71 0.99 0.97 -0.20
CA TRP A 71 1.32 1.76 1.00
C TRP A 71 2.23 2.95 0.69
N TRP A 72 3.24 2.77 -0.16
CA TRP A 72 4.07 3.88 -0.63
C TRP A 72 3.24 4.93 -1.40
N GLY A 73 2.33 4.48 -2.27
CA GLY A 73 1.38 5.34 -2.99
C GLY A 73 0.44 6.08 -2.05
N ALA A 74 -0.10 5.42 -1.02
CA ALA A 74 -0.96 6.04 -0.01
C ALA A 74 -0.23 7.15 0.77
N ILE A 75 0.94 6.85 1.32
CA ILE A 75 1.75 7.82 2.09
C ILE A 75 2.15 9.01 1.20
N SER A 76 2.55 8.77 -0.05
CA SER A 76 2.92 9.81 -1.04
C SER A 76 1.75 10.71 -1.47
N ASN A 77 0.50 10.29 -1.19
CA ASN A 77 -0.73 11.03 -1.49
C ASN A 77 -1.34 11.72 -0.25
N PHE A 78 -1.03 11.24 0.96
CA PHE A 78 -1.42 11.90 2.22
C PHE A 78 -0.42 12.99 2.67
N THR A 79 0.89 12.76 2.47
CA THR A 79 1.96 13.71 2.85
C THR A 79 1.84 15.12 2.26
N PRO A 80 1.30 15.36 1.03
CA PRO A 80 1.03 16.71 0.52
C PRO A 80 0.15 17.59 1.41
N ILE A 81 -0.75 17.01 2.20
CA ILE A 81 -1.63 17.78 3.10
C ILE A 81 -0.80 18.41 4.23
N PHE A 82 0.16 17.65 4.78
CA PHE A 82 1.08 18.14 5.80
C PHE A 82 2.08 19.15 5.23
N GLY A 83 2.58 18.92 4.00
CA GLY A 83 3.45 19.88 3.30
C GLY A 83 2.75 21.22 3.04
N ALA A 84 1.50 21.19 2.54
CA ALA A 84 0.68 22.38 2.36
C ALA A 84 0.46 23.13 3.69
N PHE A 85 0.07 22.42 4.75
CA PHE A 85 -0.12 22.99 6.07
C PHE A 85 1.17 23.65 6.62
N LEU A 86 2.32 22.99 6.47
CA LEU A 86 3.61 23.50 6.92
C LEU A 86 4.05 24.75 6.12
N ALA A 87 3.80 24.74 4.81
CA ALA A 87 4.13 25.84 3.90
C ALA A 87 3.26 27.07 4.17
N ASP A 88 1.94 26.88 4.20
CA ASP A 88 1.03 28.01 4.38
C ASP A 88 1.07 28.54 5.82
N SER A 89 1.25 27.71 6.86
CA SER A 89 1.07 28.12 8.26
C SER A 89 2.36 28.53 9.01
N TYR A 90 3.54 28.04 8.62
CA TYR A 90 4.78 28.22 9.39
C TYR A 90 5.98 28.66 8.53
N LEU A 91 6.40 27.84 7.56
CA LEU A 91 7.71 27.99 6.91
C LEU A 91 7.67 28.81 5.62
N GLY A 92 6.53 28.95 4.96
CA GLY A 92 6.45 29.48 3.60
C GLY A 92 6.83 28.45 2.52
N ARG A 93 6.24 28.59 1.34
CA ARG A 93 6.36 27.62 0.23
C ARG A 93 7.80 27.34 -0.19
N PHE A 94 8.64 28.37 -0.27
CA PHE A 94 10.05 28.24 -0.67
C PHE A 94 10.82 27.23 0.20
N TYR A 95 10.76 27.38 1.53
CA TYR A 95 11.52 26.53 2.45
C TYR A 95 10.99 25.10 2.49
N VAL A 96 9.67 24.90 2.32
CA VAL A 96 9.08 23.55 2.24
C VAL A 96 9.45 22.85 0.92
N ILE A 97 9.56 23.56 -0.20
CA ILE A 97 10.10 22.98 -1.44
C ILE A 97 11.58 22.60 -1.25
N VAL A 98 12.41 23.49 -0.71
CA VAL A 98 13.84 23.19 -0.45
C VAL A 98 13.98 21.94 0.42
N LEU A 99 13.32 21.90 1.58
CA LEU A 99 13.33 20.74 2.48
C LEU A 99 12.83 19.47 1.76
N GLY A 100 11.75 19.60 0.98
CA GLY A 100 11.20 18.50 0.18
C GLY A 100 12.21 17.95 -0.84
N THR A 101 12.89 18.82 -1.60
CA THR A 101 13.90 18.40 -2.59
C THR A 101 15.07 17.66 -1.96
N PHE A 102 15.60 18.14 -0.83
CA PHE A 102 16.66 17.44 -0.09
C PHE A 102 16.18 16.08 0.46
N ILE A 103 15.00 16.01 1.07
CA ILE A 103 14.48 14.74 1.62
C ILE A 103 14.21 13.72 0.50
N THR A 104 13.64 14.14 -0.64
CA THR A 104 13.45 13.27 -1.81
C THR A 104 14.78 12.78 -2.37
N LEU A 105 15.79 13.66 -2.48
CA LEU A 105 17.14 13.28 -2.91
C LEU A 105 17.74 12.21 -1.99
N ILE A 106 17.69 12.41 -0.66
CA ILE A 106 18.18 11.41 0.30
C ILE A 106 17.43 10.09 0.14
N GLY A 107 16.09 10.12 0.01
CA GLY A 107 15.28 8.93 -0.23
C GLY A 107 15.69 8.16 -1.49
N ILE A 108 15.90 8.85 -2.61
CA ILE A 108 16.36 8.23 -3.87
C ILE A 108 17.80 7.70 -3.74
N VAL A 109 18.69 8.38 -3.04
CA VAL A 109 20.06 7.89 -2.78
C VAL A 109 20.04 6.64 -1.91
N VAL A 110 19.19 6.56 -0.87
CA VAL A 110 19.02 5.34 -0.06
C VAL A 110 18.49 4.19 -0.92
N LEU A 111 17.50 4.45 -1.79
CA LEU A 111 17.01 3.46 -2.76
C LEU A 111 18.11 3.00 -3.73
N TRP A 112 18.95 3.92 -4.22
CA TRP A 112 20.09 3.58 -5.08
C TRP A 112 21.13 2.72 -4.35
N LEU A 113 21.40 3.00 -3.07
CA LEU A 113 22.25 2.17 -2.22
C LEU A 113 21.72 0.74 -2.03
N THR A 114 20.40 0.50 -2.05
CA THR A 114 19.85 -0.89 -2.06
C THR A 114 20.27 -1.70 -3.28
N ALA A 115 20.55 -1.04 -4.41
CA ALA A 115 21.01 -1.70 -5.64
C ALA A 115 22.54 -1.88 -5.69
N ILE A 116 23.29 -0.96 -5.07
CA ILE A 116 24.77 -0.99 -4.99
C ILE A 116 25.25 -1.98 -3.94
N LEU A 117 24.78 -1.83 -2.69
CA LEU A 117 25.27 -2.58 -1.54
C LEU A 117 24.72 -4.01 -1.58
N LYS A 118 25.61 -5.00 -1.68
CA LYS A 118 25.21 -6.42 -1.74
C LYS A 118 24.49 -6.88 -0.47
N GLU A 119 24.86 -6.33 0.68
CA GLU A 119 24.28 -6.63 2.00
C GLU A 119 22.87 -6.04 2.20
N ALA A 120 22.54 -4.96 1.47
CA ALA A 120 21.25 -4.28 1.58
C ALA A 120 20.07 -5.04 0.92
N ARG A 121 20.36 -6.17 0.26
CA ARG A 121 19.39 -7.03 -0.44
C ARG A 121 19.69 -8.52 -0.21
N PRO A 122 18.72 -9.43 -0.43
CA PRO A 122 18.96 -10.86 -0.35
C PRO A 122 20.07 -11.34 -1.30
N HIS A 123 20.70 -12.48 -0.96
CA HIS A 123 21.62 -13.15 -1.88
C HIS A 123 20.89 -13.58 -3.17
N PRO A 124 21.49 -13.39 -4.37
CA PRO A 124 20.87 -13.76 -5.63
C PRO A 124 20.44 -15.23 -5.67
N CYS A 125 19.20 -15.47 -6.06
CA CYS A 125 18.59 -16.80 -6.12
C CYS A 125 17.77 -16.95 -7.41
N LYS A 126 17.81 -18.13 -8.04
CA LYS A 126 16.86 -18.47 -9.11
C LYS A 126 15.53 -18.86 -8.46
N LEU A 127 14.49 -18.04 -8.63
CA LEU A 127 13.15 -18.33 -8.07
C LEU A 127 12.61 -19.73 -8.43
N GLU A 128 13.01 -20.29 -9.57
CA GLU A 128 12.61 -21.61 -10.03
C GLU A 128 13.06 -22.77 -9.13
N LEU A 129 14.10 -22.59 -8.29
CA LEU A 129 14.55 -23.61 -7.33
C LEU A 129 13.81 -23.54 -5.97
N GLY A 130 12.87 -22.62 -5.77
CA GLY A 130 12.03 -22.49 -4.56
C GLY A 130 12.75 -22.04 -3.27
N ASN A 131 14.04 -22.32 -3.13
CA ASN A 131 14.84 -22.12 -1.92
C ASN A 131 15.46 -20.72 -1.79
N CYS A 132 14.69 -19.67 -2.09
CA CYS A 132 15.18 -18.29 -1.95
C CYS A 132 14.97 -17.77 -0.51
N LEU A 133 16.06 -17.30 0.10
CA LEU A 133 16.03 -16.66 1.41
C LEU A 133 15.15 -15.40 1.38
N LYS A 134 14.28 -15.27 2.39
CA LYS A 134 13.45 -14.08 2.62
C LYS A 134 14.36 -12.90 3.03
N PRO A 135 14.03 -11.65 2.65
CA PRO A 135 14.81 -10.49 3.09
C PRO A 135 14.83 -10.36 4.61
N SER A 136 15.97 -9.93 5.16
CA SER A 136 16.11 -9.68 6.59
C SER A 136 15.33 -8.43 7.02
N LEU A 137 15.05 -8.29 8.32
CA LEU A 137 14.40 -7.09 8.85
C LEU A 137 15.17 -5.82 8.49
N ALA A 138 16.50 -5.83 8.60
CA ALA A 138 17.36 -4.70 8.24
C ALA A 138 17.23 -4.32 6.75
N GLN A 139 17.16 -5.30 5.85
CA GLN A 139 16.99 -5.06 4.40
C GLN A 139 15.63 -4.45 4.09
N PHE A 140 14.56 -4.89 4.78
CA PHE A 140 13.24 -4.26 4.68
C PHE A 140 13.22 -2.85 5.27
N THR A 141 13.79 -2.63 6.45
CA THR A 141 13.87 -1.29 7.07
C THR A 141 14.62 -0.30 6.17
N PHE A 142 15.72 -0.73 5.55
CA PHE A 142 16.49 0.11 4.63
C PHE A 142 15.68 0.45 3.37
N LEU A 143 15.02 -0.53 2.75
CA LEU A 143 14.12 -0.32 1.61
C LEU A 143 12.95 0.62 1.97
N PHE A 144 12.23 0.36 3.06
CA PHE A 144 11.07 1.16 3.46
C PHE A 144 11.43 2.57 3.93
N SER A 145 12.63 2.78 4.50
CA SER A 145 13.12 4.13 4.80
C SER A 145 13.26 4.98 3.52
N SER A 146 13.71 4.38 2.41
CA SER A 146 13.79 5.07 1.11
C SER A 146 12.42 5.53 0.62
N PHE A 147 11.40 4.65 0.67
CA PHE A 147 10.04 4.98 0.25
C PHE A 147 9.38 6.02 1.16
N ALA A 148 9.61 5.94 2.47
CA ALA A 148 9.11 6.93 3.44
C ALA A 148 9.72 8.31 3.21
N LEU A 149 11.04 8.39 3.03
CA LEU A 149 11.74 9.64 2.70
C LEU A 149 11.26 10.22 1.37
N MET A 150 11.20 9.42 0.31
CA MET A 150 10.67 9.86 -0.99
C MET A 150 9.23 10.40 -0.88
N ALA A 151 8.38 9.75 -0.10
CA ALA A 151 7.01 10.19 0.13
C ALA A 151 6.94 11.54 0.90
N ILE A 152 7.68 11.67 2.00
CA ILE A 152 7.75 12.91 2.79
C ILE A 152 8.27 14.07 1.93
N GLY A 153 9.35 13.87 1.18
CA GLY A 153 9.92 14.90 0.31
C GLY A 153 8.96 15.32 -0.82
N ALA A 154 8.34 14.35 -1.49
CA ALA A 154 7.28 14.59 -2.47
C ALA A 154 6.08 15.36 -1.87
N GLY A 155 5.74 15.08 -0.61
CA GLY A 155 4.73 15.81 0.16
C GLY A 155 5.06 17.29 0.38
N GLY A 156 6.35 17.65 0.50
CA GLY A 156 6.77 19.06 0.54
C GLY A 156 6.68 19.75 -0.83
N ILE A 157 7.17 19.08 -1.88
CA ILE A 157 7.30 19.67 -3.22
C ILE A 157 5.95 19.87 -3.91
N ARG A 158 5.16 18.79 -4.06
CA ARG A 158 3.97 18.72 -4.92
C ARG A 158 2.89 19.77 -4.62
N PRO A 159 2.48 20.06 -3.37
CA PRO A 159 1.46 21.08 -3.10
C PRO A 159 1.99 22.52 -3.26
N CYS A 160 3.31 22.71 -3.22
CA CYS A 160 3.94 24.03 -3.17
C CYS A 160 4.50 24.47 -4.54
N SER A 161 4.93 23.56 -5.40
CA SER A 161 5.69 23.86 -6.63
C SER A 161 4.91 24.76 -7.62
N LEU A 162 3.69 24.35 -7.98
CA LEU A 162 2.82 25.09 -8.91
C LEU A 162 2.40 26.46 -8.35
N SER A 163 2.07 26.53 -7.06
CA SER A 163 1.63 27.75 -6.38
C SER A 163 2.79 28.73 -6.20
N PHE A 164 3.96 28.26 -5.78
CA PHE A 164 5.20 29.03 -5.72
C PHE A 164 5.64 29.57 -7.08
N GLY A 165 5.41 28.81 -8.16
CA GLY A 165 5.63 29.26 -9.53
C GLY A 165 4.68 30.39 -9.93
N ALA A 166 3.39 30.28 -9.62
CA ALA A 166 2.41 31.34 -9.85
C ALA A 166 2.76 32.64 -9.08
N ASP A 167 3.22 32.51 -7.83
CA ASP A 167 3.65 33.63 -6.97
C ASP A 167 4.78 34.48 -7.61
N GLN A 168 5.55 33.94 -8.57
CA GLN A 168 6.62 34.69 -9.25
C GLN A 168 6.10 35.66 -10.31
N PHE A 169 4.86 35.49 -10.77
CA PHE A 169 4.27 36.27 -11.87
C PHE A 169 3.16 37.19 -11.43
N ASP A 170 2.55 36.96 -10.26
CA ASP A 170 1.37 37.69 -9.83
C ASP A 170 1.69 39.14 -9.47
N ASN A 171 1.48 40.04 -10.45
CA ASN A 171 1.59 41.48 -10.28
C ASN A 171 0.27 42.15 -10.70
N PRO A 172 -0.61 42.50 -9.76
CA PRO A 172 -1.90 43.14 -10.04
C PRO A 172 -1.80 44.48 -10.78
N LYS A 173 -0.65 45.17 -10.71
CA LYS A 173 -0.40 46.45 -11.39
C LYS A 173 -0.13 46.28 -12.90
N ASN A 174 0.14 45.05 -13.37
CA ASN A 174 0.44 44.77 -14.79
C ASN A 174 -0.83 44.33 -15.55
N PRO A 175 -1.30 45.08 -16.58
CA PRO A 175 -2.50 44.71 -17.34
C PRO A 175 -2.36 43.37 -18.10
N ASN A 176 -1.14 42.90 -18.37
CA ASN A 176 -0.87 41.62 -19.01
C ASN A 176 -0.70 40.45 -18.02
N ASN A 177 -0.83 40.65 -16.70
CA ASN A 177 -0.59 39.63 -15.67
C ASN A 177 -1.32 38.30 -15.98
N GLY A 178 -2.63 38.35 -16.23
CA GLY A 178 -3.42 37.16 -16.52
C GLY A 178 -2.95 36.35 -17.73
N ARG A 179 -2.44 37.02 -18.78
CA ARG A 179 -1.90 36.36 -19.99
C ARG A 179 -0.55 35.69 -19.72
N ILE A 180 0.31 36.35 -18.94
CA ILE A 180 1.62 35.82 -18.52
C ILE A 180 1.41 34.59 -17.64
N LEU A 181 0.53 34.69 -16.64
CA LEU A 181 0.21 33.59 -15.71
C LEU A 181 -0.42 32.39 -16.44
N GLN A 182 -1.32 32.62 -17.39
CA GLN A 182 -1.86 31.55 -18.24
C GLN A 182 -0.77 30.87 -19.09
N SER A 183 0.17 31.64 -19.65
CA SER A 183 1.31 31.10 -20.40
C SER A 183 2.23 30.27 -19.51
N PHE A 184 2.46 30.69 -18.26
CA PHE A 184 3.22 29.91 -17.27
C PHE A 184 2.56 28.56 -17.01
N PHE A 185 1.25 28.53 -16.73
CA PHE A 185 0.52 27.28 -16.49
C PHE A 185 0.58 26.33 -17.70
N ASN A 186 0.39 26.84 -18.92
CA ASN A 186 0.48 26.02 -20.13
C ASN A 186 1.86 25.34 -20.27
N TRP A 187 2.95 26.10 -20.07
CA TRP A 187 4.30 25.55 -20.12
C TRP A 187 4.61 24.59 -18.97
N TYR A 188 4.13 24.87 -17.76
CA TYR A 188 4.27 23.99 -16.60
C TYR A 188 3.62 22.62 -16.87
N TYR A 189 2.36 22.61 -17.31
CA TYR A 189 1.64 21.36 -17.61
C TYR A 189 2.26 20.60 -18.79
N ALA A 190 2.71 21.30 -19.84
CA ALA A 190 3.41 20.69 -20.95
C ALA A 190 4.73 20.03 -20.51
N ALA A 191 5.53 20.72 -19.71
CA ALA A 191 6.78 20.19 -19.17
C ALA A 191 6.55 18.98 -18.26
N VAL A 192 5.56 19.02 -17.37
CA VAL A 192 5.18 17.88 -16.50
C VAL A 192 4.71 16.69 -17.33
N GLY A 193 3.87 16.89 -18.34
CA GLY A 193 3.38 15.82 -19.22
C GLY A 193 4.50 15.13 -20.01
N ILE A 194 5.40 15.92 -20.61
CA ILE A 194 6.60 15.41 -21.30
C ILE A 194 7.51 14.66 -20.32
N SER A 195 7.71 15.21 -19.12
CA SER A 195 8.52 14.58 -18.07
C SER A 195 7.98 13.22 -17.66
N ILE A 196 6.68 13.09 -17.44
CA ILE A 196 6.02 11.82 -17.11
C ILE A 196 6.17 10.81 -18.26
N LEU A 197 6.05 11.25 -19.53
CA LEU A 197 6.22 10.36 -20.68
C LEU A 197 7.66 9.85 -20.82
N ILE A 198 8.67 10.73 -20.68
CA ILE A 198 10.10 10.36 -20.61
C ILE A 198 10.33 9.41 -19.43
N SER A 199 9.67 9.65 -18.30
CA SER A 199 9.79 8.85 -17.08
C SER A 199 9.35 7.40 -17.28
N VAL A 200 8.18 7.16 -17.86
CA VAL A 200 7.65 5.80 -18.05
C VAL A 200 8.27 5.07 -19.25
N THR A 201 8.98 5.78 -20.13
CA THR A 201 9.66 5.19 -21.31
C THR A 201 11.17 5.06 -21.07
N VAL A 202 11.90 6.18 -21.02
CA VAL A 202 13.37 6.23 -20.98
C VAL A 202 13.92 5.69 -19.66
N ILE A 203 13.40 6.12 -18.50
CA ILE A 203 13.93 5.64 -17.20
C ILE A 203 13.63 4.14 -17.01
N VAL A 204 12.44 3.68 -17.40
CA VAL A 204 12.08 2.24 -17.36
C VAL A 204 12.92 1.42 -18.33
N TYR A 205 13.24 1.95 -19.52
CA TYR A 205 14.19 1.34 -20.45
C TYR A 205 15.59 1.24 -19.85
N ILE A 206 16.07 2.29 -19.19
CA ILE A 206 17.39 2.27 -18.52
C ILE A 206 17.42 1.20 -17.42
N GLN A 207 16.39 1.14 -16.57
CA GLN A 207 16.27 0.13 -15.50
C GLN A 207 16.26 -1.31 -16.02
N THR A 208 15.63 -1.56 -17.18
CA THR A 208 15.48 -2.91 -17.74
C THR A 208 16.71 -3.36 -18.55
N GLN A 209 17.37 -2.46 -19.28
CA GLN A 209 18.51 -2.80 -20.15
C GLN A 209 19.87 -2.64 -19.47
N PHE A 210 20.06 -1.61 -18.62
CA PHE A 210 21.32 -1.32 -17.92
C PHE A 210 21.29 -1.70 -16.43
N GLY A 211 20.17 -2.29 -15.98
CA GLY A 211 19.99 -2.83 -14.63
C GLY A 211 19.77 -1.77 -13.54
N TRP A 212 19.42 -2.24 -12.35
CA TRP A 212 18.95 -1.40 -11.24
C TRP A 212 19.96 -0.38 -10.71
N VAL A 213 21.26 -0.66 -10.78
CA VAL A 213 22.30 0.29 -10.32
C VAL A 213 22.29 1.56 -11.19
N VAL A 214 22.25 1.42 -12.52
CA VAL A 214 22.15 2.57 -13.43
C VAL A 214 20.73 3.15 -13.40
N GLY A 215 19.72 2.28 -13.39
CA GLY A 215 18.31 2.64 -13.38
C GLY A 215 17.81 3.42 -12.15
N PHE A 216 18.52 3.35 -11.02
CA PHE A 216 18.27 4.20 -9.84
C PHE A 216 19.27 5.36 -9.73
N GLY A 217 20.51 5.19 -10.20
CA GLY A 217 21.52 6.25 -10.22
C GLY A 217 21.18 7.43 -11.14
N VAL A 218 20.55 7.17 -12.30
CA VAL A 218 20.09 8.24 -13.18
C VAL A 218 19.00 9.11 -12.51
N PRO A 219 17.91 8.56 -11.95
CA PRO A 219 16.99 9.32 -11.08
C PRO A 219 17.66 10.09 -9.94
N ALA A 220 18.67 9.51 -9.26
CA ALA A 220 19.40 10.19 -8.20
C ALA A 220 20.14 11.44 -8.73
N GLY A 221 20.84 11.32 -9.86
CA GLY A 221 21.53 12.43 -10.52
C GLY A 221 20.57 13.52 -11.02
N LEU A 222 19.41 13.13 -11.58
CA LEU A 222 18.38 14.08 -12.01
C LEU A 222 17.78 14.84 -10.82
N MET A 223 17.51 14.17 -9.70
CA MET A 223 17.01 14.82 -8.48
C MET A 223 18.04 15.74 -7.82
N PHE A 224 19.33 15.37 -7.88
CA PHE A 224 20.43 16.23 -7.45
C PHE A 224 20.51 17.51 -8.30
N LEU A 225 20.42 17.36 -9.63
CA LEU A 225 20.35 18.49 -10.56
C LEU A 225 19.13 19.38 -10.32
N ALA A 226 17.95 18.80 -10.05
CA ALA A 226 16.73 19.52 -9.69
C ALA A 226 16.97 20.43 -8.46
N THR A 227 17.53 19.84 -7.41
CA THR A 227 17.84 20.50 -6.14
C THR A 227 18.82 21.66 -6.35
N ILE A 228 19.91 21.44 -7.11
CA ILE A 228 20.87 22.51 -7.44
C ILE A 228 20.21 23.63 -8.26
N MET A 229 19.45 23.30 -9.31
CA MET A 229 18.77 24.31 -10.13
C MET A 229 17.81 25.17 -9.30
N PHE A 230 17.04 24.57 -8.41
CA PHE A 230 16.14 25.32 -7.54
C PHE A 230 16.90 26.25 -6.57
N LEU A 231 18.02 25.79 -6.01
CA LEU A 231 18.86 26.60 -5.12
C LEU A 231 19.58 27.75 -5.84
N LEU A 232 20.04 27.54 -7.08
CA LEU A 232 20.64 28.61 -7.90
C LEU A 232 19.62 29.71 -8.22
N GLY A 233 18.35 29.35 -8.46
CA GLY A 233 17.26 30.32 -8.63
C GLY A 233 16.89 31.11 -7.36
N SER A 234 17.37 30.71 -6.17
CA SER A 234 16.88 31.21 -4.88
C SER A 234 17.06 32.72 -4.64
N ALA A 235 18.03 33.36 -5.29
CA ALA A 235 18.24 34.81 -5.23
C ALA A 235 17.21 35.60 -6.07
N LEU A 236 16.68 34.98 -7.12
CA LEU A 236 15.73 35.58 -8.06
C LEU A 236 14.27 35.48 -7.57
N PHE A 237 13.96 34.52 -6.69
CA PHE A 237 12.58 34.24 -6.29
C PHE A 237 11.98 35.30 -5.34
N ILE A 238 10.70 35.61 -5.57
CA ILE A 238 9.80 36.24 -4.61
C ILE A 238 9.42 35.18 -3.56
N ARG A 239 9.50 35.55 -2.28
CA ARG A 239 9.20 34.67 -1.14
C ARG A 239 8.06 35.26 -0.32
N ILE A 240 6.84 34.76 -0.52
CA ILE A 240 5.67 35.16 0.26
C ILE A 240 5.75 34.53 1.66
N LYS A 241 5.39 35.31 2.70
CA LYS A 241 5.32 34.84 4.09
C LYS A 241 4.12 33.92 4.30
N ALA A 242 4.23 33.01 5.28
CA ALA A 242 3.13 32.19 5.75
C ALA A 242 1.91 33.04 6.18
N ASN A 243 0.70 32.52 6.00
CA ASN A 243 -0.58 33.15 6.31
C ASN A 243 -1.45 32.21 7.18
N LYS A 244 -2.56 32.69 7.74
CA LYS A 244 -3.37 31.89 8.68
C LYS A 244 -3.95 30.63 8.01
N SER A 245 -3.83 29.49 8.71
CA SER A 245 -4.19 28.17 8.19
C SER A 245 -5.69 27.94 8.05
N LEU A 246 -6.15 27.54 6.86
CA LEU A 246 -7.55 27.13 6.61
C LEU A 246 -7.98 25.94 7.49
N PHE A 247 -7.07 24.99 7.76
CA PHE A 247 -7.36 23.82 8.61
C PHE A 247 -7.65 24.21 10.06
N THR A 248 -6.96 25.22 10.60
CA THR A 248 -7.26 25.78 11.92
C THR A 248 -8.64 26.43 11.93
N GLY A 249 -9.02 27.13 10.85
CA GLY A 249 -10.38 27.67 10.67
C GLY A 249 -11.46 26.58 10.69
N PHE A 250 -11.23 25.44 10.05
CA PHE A 250 -12.19 24.32 10.09
C PHE A 250 -12.30 23.71 11.49
N ALA A 251 -11.18 23.54 12.20
CA ALA A 251 -11.17 23.07 13.59
C ALA A 251 -11.92 24.03 14.52
N GLN A 252 -11.73 25.34 14.34
CA GLN A 252 -12.47 26.39 15.05
C GLN A 252 -13.98 26.29 14.77
N VAL A 253 -14.40 26.22 13.50
CA VAL A 253 -15.83 26.08 13.15
C VAL A 253 -16.48 24.85 13.79
N VAL A 254 -15.81 23.70 13.82
CA VAL A 254 -16.31 22.50 14.50
C VAL A 254 -16.41 22.71 16.02
N ALA A 255 -15.34 23.21 16.64
CA ALA A 255 -15.28 23.42 18.09
C ALA A 255 -16.33 24.43 18.58
N VAL A 256 -16.44 25.59 17.90
CA VAL A 256 -17.39 26.65 18.24
C VAL A 256 -18.83 26.21 17.94
N ALA A 257 -19.11 25.54 16.81
CA ALA A 257 -20.45 25.01 16.54
C ALA A 257 -20.90 24.00 17.60
N TRP A 258 -19.97 23.16 18.10
CA TRP A 258 -20.25 22.21 19.19
C TRP A 258 -20.46 22.92 20.53
N LYS A 259 -19.60 23.88 20.90
CA LYS A 259 -19.74 24.72 22.10
C LYS A 259 -21.06 25.50 22.09
N ASN A 260 -21.49 25.94 20.91
CA ASN A 260 -22.70 26.73 20.69
C ASN A 260 -23.93 25.87 20.35
N LYS A 261 -23.86 24.53 20.47
CA LYS A 261 -24.93 23.62 20.01
C LYS A 261 -26.31 23.89 20.64
N HIS A 262 -26.34 24.42 21.87
CA HIS A 262 -27.56 24.75 22.60
C HIS A 262 -28.15 26.14 22.27
N LEU A 263 -27.44 27.02 21.55
CA LEU A 263 -27.99 28.33 21.16
C LEU A 263 -29.16 28.17 20.18
N ALA A 264 -30.20 28.99 20.34
CA ALA A 264 -31.20 29.18 19.31
C ALA A 264 -30.57 29.84 18.07
N LEU A 265 -31.11 29.57 16.87
CA LEU A 265 -30.70 30.29 15.67
C LEU A 265 -31.44 31.65 15.63
N PRO A 266 -30.75 32.76 15.30
CA PRO A 266 -31.39 34.04 15.06
C PRO A 266 -32.50 33.96 13.99
N PRO A 267 -33.55 34.80 14.07
CA PRO A 267 -34.54 34.95 13.01
C PRO A 267 -33.90 35.46 11.70
N VAL A 268 -34.60 35.27 10.59
CA VAL A 268 -34.02 35.29 9.24
C VAL A 268 -33.50 36.68 8.80
N ASP A 269 -34.08 37.76 9.32
CA ASP A 269 -33.89 39.13 8.81
C ASP A 269 -33.07 40.05 9.74
N SER A 270 -32.42 39.52 10.77
CA SER A 270 -31.70 40.34 11.76
C SER A 270 -30.24 40.59 11.39
N ASN A 271 -29.96 41.76 10.80
CA ASN A 271 -28.60 42.28 10.60
C ASN A 271 -27.79 42.32 11.92
N GLY A 272 -26.49 42.05 11.85
CA GLY A 272 -25.55 42.19 12.98
C GLY A 272 -25.43 40.97 13.92
N TRP A 273 -26.27 39.94 13.78
CA TRP A 273 -26.21 38.74 14.63
C TRP A 273 -25.12 37.73 14.26
N TYR A 274 -24.49 37.90 13.10
CA TYR A 274 -23.44 37.02 12.60
C TYR A 274 -22.14 37.76 12.33
N HIS A 275 -21.03 37.19 12.76
CA HIS A 275 -19.71 37.81 12.60
C HIS A 275 -19.19 37.66 11.16
N HIS A 276 -19.02 38.78 10.47
CA HIS A 276 -18.36 38.85 9.17
C HIS A 276 -17.27 39.92 9.20
N GLU A 277 -16.25 39.75 8.36
CA GLU A 277 -15.25 40.79 8.15
C GLU A 277 -15.82 41.93 7.29
N ILE A 278 -15.29 43.13 7.48
CA ILE A 278 -15.70 44.33 6.73
C ILE A 278 -15.29 44.15 5.26
N GLY A 279 -16.25 44.27 4.34
CA GLY A 279 -16.03 44.01 2.91
C GLY A 279 -16.10 42.52 2.50
N SER A 280 -16.43 41.59 3.41
CA SER A 280 -16.62 40.18 3.04
C SER A 280 -17.83 40.01 2.11
N LYS A 281 -17.71 39.06 1.17
CA LYS A 281 -18.76 38.73 0.19
C LYS A 281 -19.96 37.99 0.81
N PHE A 282 -19.82 37.49 2.04
CA PHE A 282 -20.87 36.77 2.77
C PHE A 282 -21.38 37.60 3.94
N THR A 283 -22.58 38.15 3.80
CA THR A 283 -23.30 38.86 4.88
C THR A 283 -24.20 37.95 5.72
N PHE A 284 -24.62 36.81 5.17
CA PHE A 284 -25.48 35.82 5.86
C PHE A 284 -25.03 34.38 5.59
N PRO A 285 -25.11 33.48 6.59
CA PRO A 285 -24.74 32.06 6.43
C PRO A 285 -25.86 31.24 5.75
N THR A 286 -25.48 30.37 4.81
CA THR A 286 -26.39 29.52 4.03
C THR A 286 -27.22 28.59 4.93
N HIS A 287 -28.50 28.39 4.56
CA HIS A 287 -29.43 27.50 5.24
C HIS A 287 -29.17 25.98 5.14
N LYS A 288 -28.13 25.53 4.43
CA LYS A 288 -27.72 24.11 4.42
C LYS A 288 -26.69 23.88 5.51
N LEU A 289 -26.84 22.80 6.29
CA LEU A 289 -26.05 22.51 7.50
C LEU A 289 -26.16 23.63 8.56
N ARG A 290 -27.40 24.06 8.87
CA ARG A 290 -27.68 25.22 9.76
C ARG A 290 -27.04 25.13 11.15
N PHE A 291 -26.76 23.94 11.65
CA PHE A 291 -26.10 23.76 12.95
C PHE A 291 -24.70 24.39 12.99
N LEU A 292 -24.01 24.49 11.85
CA LEU A 292 -22.71 25.17 11.73
C LEU A 292 -22.82 26.70 11.79
N ASN A 293 -24.00 27.28 11.49
CA ASN A 293 -24.23 28.73 11.65
C ASN A 293 -24.01 29.18 13.09
N LYS A 294 -24.16 28.26 14.06
CA LYS A 294 -23.94 28.55 15.48
C LYS A 294 -22.48 28.92 15.79
N ALA A 295 -21.52 28.59 14.92
CA ALA A 295 -20.12 29.00 15.07
C ALA A 295 -19.87 30.50 14.83
N CYS A 296 -20.74 31.18 14.09
CA CYS A 296 -20.58 32.60 13.74
C CYS A 296 -21.63 33.51 14.38
N ILE A 297 -22.41 33.04 15.36
CA ILE A 297 -23.36 33.89 16.12
C ILE A 297 -22.61 34.78 17.10
N VAL A 298 -22.76 36.09 16.97
CA VAL A 298 -22.31 37.06 17.98
C VAL A 298 -23.26 37.00 19.17
N ARG A 299 -22.73 36.80 20.38
CA ARG A 299 -23.51 36.73 21.63
C ARG A 299 -23.54 38.08 22.33
N ASN A 300 -22.38 38.73 22.43
CA ASN A 300 -22.21 40.06 22.99
C ASN A 300 -21.13 40.80 22.18
N PRO A 301 -21.49 41.80 21.36
CA PRO A 301 -20.54 42.56 20.54
C PRO A 301 -19.37 43.16 21.32
N GLU A 302 -19.57 43.60 22.57
CA GLU A 302 -18.53 44.25 23.39
C GLU A 302 -17.48 43.27 23.94
N LYS A 303 -17.79 41.98 23.96
CA LYS A 303 -16.87 40.93 24.47
C LYS A 303 -16.32 40.06 23.36
N ASP A 304 -17.13 39.78 22.35
CA ASP A 304 -16.79 38.85 21.28
C ASP A 304 -16.01 39.53 20.14
N LEU A 305 -16.08 40.87 20.03
CA LEU A 305 -15.41 41.65 18.97
C LEU A 305 -14.42 42.67 19.56
N ASN A 306 -13.29 42.80 18.91
CA ASN A 306 -12.32 43.88 19.13
C ASN A 306 -12.83 45.19 18.48
N PRO A 307 -12.29 46.38 18.86
CA PRO A 307 -12.70 47.66 18.28
C PRO A 307 -12.50 47.80 16.76
N ASN A 308 -11.68 46.93 16.17
CA ASN A 308 -11.44 46.83 14.72
C ASN A 308 -12.40 45.86 14.00
N GLY A 309 -13.41 45.32 14.68
CA GLY A 309 -14.38 44.37 14.13
C GLY A 309 -13.90 42.93 13.99
N THR A 310 -12.68 42.58 14.43
CA THR A 310 -12.17 41.19 14.45
C THR A 310 -12.63 40.44 15.69
N SER A 311 -12.72 39.10 15.65
CA SER A 311 -13.08 38.33 16.85
C SER A 311 -12.02 38.42 17.95
N SER A 312 -12.49 38.59 19.19
CA SER A 312 -11.69 38.64 20.41
C SER A 312 -10.97 37.31 20.67
N ASN A 313 -11.69 36.19 20.51
CA ASN A 313 -11.11 34.84 20.49
C ASN A 313 -11.63 34.02 19.29
N PRO A 314 -10.78 33.64 18.33
CA PRO A 314 -11.14 32.76 17.20
C PRO A 314 -11.66 31.37 17.60
N TRP A 315 -11.45 30.93 18.84
CA TRP A 315 -12.01 29.67 19.39
C TRP A 315 -13.34 29.84 20.13
N ASP A 316 -13.90 31.06 20.13
CA ASP A 316 -15.24 31.37 20.66
C ASP A 316 -16.18 31.95 19.60
N LEU A 317 -15.64 32.60 18.57
CA LEU A 317 -16.41 33.20 17.47
C LEU A 317 -15.66 33.09 16.12
N CYS A 318 -16.27 32.39 15.16
CA CYS A 318 -15.79 32.25 13.79
C CYS A 318 -16.46 33.23 12.83
N THR A 319 -15.86 33.53 11.68
CA THR A 319 -16.48 34.34 10.63
C THR A 319 -17.49 33.53 9.79
N ILE A 320 -18.48 34.19 9.19
CA ILE A 320 -19.39 33.55 8.21
C ILE A 320 -18.59 32.89 7.08
N GLN A 321 -17.50 33.51 6.63
CA GLN A 321 -16.65 32.96 5.57
C GLN A 321 -16.05 31.60 5.96
N GLN A 322 -15.43 31.47 7.15
CA GLN A 322 -14.91 30.19 7.64
C GLN A 322 -16.01 29.12 7.70
N VAL A 323 -17.22 29.51 8.13
CA VAL A 323 -18.38 28.60 8.22
C VAL A 323 -18.85 28.15 6.83
N GLU A 324 -18.94 29.05 5.85
CA GLU A 324 -19.33 28.70 4.49
C GLU A 324 -18.26 27.88 3.75
N GLU A 325 -16.98 28.19 3.96
CA GLU A 325 -15.86 27.38 3.47
C GLU A 325 -15.95 25.94 4.00
N PHE A 326 -16.11 25.75 5.31
CA PHE A 326 -16.26 24.41 5.91
C PHE A 326 -17.53 23.68 5.45
N LYS A 327 -18.67 24.38 5.35
CA LYS A 327 -19.90 23.81 4.76
C LYS A 327 -19.70 23.37 3.32
N SER A 328 -18.88 24.07 2.55
CA SER A 328 -18.64 23.76 1.14
C SER A 328 -17.80 22.49 1.01
N LEU A 329 -16.80 22.32 1.87
CA LEU A 329 -16.07 21.04 2.03
C LEU A 329 -17.02 19.87 2.31
N LEU A 330 -17.86 19.98 3.34
CA LEU A 330 -18.79 18.91 3.72
C LEU A 330 -19.81 18.54 2.62
N LYS A 331 -20.26 19.51 1.80
CA LYS A 331 -21.16 19.25 0.66
C LYS A 331 -20.47 18.47 -0.47
N VAL A 332 -19.16 18.57 -0.61
CA VAL A 332 -18.37 17.90 -1.67
C VAL A 332 -18.01 16.46 -1.29
N LEU A 333 -17.78 16.18 0.00
CA LEU A 333 -17.34 14.85 0.48
C LEU A 333 -18.15 13.64 -0.05
N PRO A 334 -19.49 13.65 -0.13
CA PRO A 334 -20.26 12.51 -0.65
C PRO A 334 -20.06 12.24 -2.15
N ILE A 335 -19.69 13.27 -2.93
CA ILE A 335 -19.35 13.12 -4.36
C ILE A 335 -17.88 12.73 -4.50
N TRP A 336 -17.01 13.31 -3.67
CA TRP A 336 -15.59 12.96 -3.58
C TRP A 336 -15.36 11.49 -3.25
N SER A 337 -16.13 10.89 -2.33
CA SER A 337 -15.96 9.47 -1.96
C SER A 337 -16.22 8.50 -3.13
N THR A 338 -17.09 8.85 -4.08
CA THR A 338 -17.26 8.07 -5.33
C THR A 338 -16.00 8.04 -6.18
N GLY A 339 -15.11 9.02 -6.00
CA GLY A 339 -13.80 9.09 -6.64
C GLY A 339 -12.77 8.09 -6.11
N ILE A 340 -13.03 7.44 -4.97
CA ILE A 340 -12.11 6.44 -4.42
C ILE A 340 -12.02 5.21 -5.33
N ILE A 341 -13.10 4.83 -6.03
CA ILE A 341 -13.13 3.67 -6.93
C ILE A 341 -12.28 3.88 -8.20
N ILE A 342 -12.32 5.08 -8.80
CA ILE A 342 -11.41 5.39 -9.91
C ILE A 342 -9.97 5.43 -9.41
N ALA A 343 -9.71 5.95 -8.19
CA ALA A 343 -8.39 5.96 -7.60
C ALA A 343 -7.80 4.55 -7.36
N VAL A 344 -8.62 3.57 -6.95
CA VAL A 344 -8.22 2.14 -6.89
C VAL A 344 -7.76 1.66 -8.26
N THR A 345 -8.57 1.89 -9.30
CA THR A 345 -8.29 1.49 -10.68
C THR A 345 -6.99 2.12 -11.20
N LEU A 346 -6.81 3.42 -10.98
CA LEU A 346 -5.62 4.14 -11.43
C LEU A 346 -4.36 3.67 -10.69
N SER A 347 -4.45 3.34 -9.40
CA SER A 347 -3.30 2.95 -8.58
C SER A 347 -2.79 1.51 -8.83
N GLN A 348 -3.49 0.70 -9.63
CA GLN A 348 -3.18 -0.72 -9.87
C GLN A 348 -1.99 -0.99 -10.82
N HIS A 349 -1.04 -0.06 -10.96
CA HIS A 349 0.07 -0.14 -11.92
C HIS A 349 0.90 -1.44 -11.85
N ALA A 350 1.01 -2.06 -10.68
CA ALA A 350 1.84 -3.26 -10.48
C ALA A 350 1.41 -4.48 -11.32
N PHE A 351 0.10 -4.73 -11.48
CA PHE A 351 -0.39 -5.96 -12.11
C PHE A 351 -0.24 -5.99 -13.64
N PRO A 352 -0.56 -4.93 -14.41
CA PRO A 352 -0.29 -4.90 -15.85
C PRO A 352 1.19 -5.06 -16.18
N VAL A 353 2.10 -4.56 -15.34
CA VAL A 353 3.56 -4.71 -15.52
C VAL A 353 3.98 -6.17 -15.31
N LEU A 354 3.46 -6.84 -14.28
CA LEU A 354 3.68 -8.27 -14.07
C LEU A 354 3.12 -9.12 -15.21
N GLN A 355 1.96 -8.73 -15.77
CA GLN A 355 1.32 -9.38 -16.91
C GLN A 355 2.18 -9.23 -18.18
N ALA A 356 2.55 -8.00 -18.54
CA ALA A 356 3.43 -7.67 -19.67
C ALA A 356 4.78 -8.40 -19.61
N ASN A 357 5.34 -8.61 -18.40
CA ASN A 357 6.59 -9.34 -18.22
C ASN A 357 6.49 -10.85 -18.56
N THR A 358 5.31 -11.38 -18.87
CA THR A 358 5.09 -12.79 -19.28
C THR A 358 4.59 -12.93 -20.72
N MET A 359 4.64 -11.86 -21.50
CA MET A 359 4.07 -11.75 -22.85
C MET A 359 5.13 -11.26 -23.85
N ASP A 360 4.90 -11.50 -25.14
CA ASP A 360 5.78 -11.00 -26.21
C ASP A 360 5.68 -9.47 -26.31
N ARG A 361 6.75 -8.79 -25.91
CA ARG A 361 6.86 -7.32 -25.86
C ARG A 361 7.53 -6.71 -27.10
N HIS A 362 7.72 -7.47 -28.18
CA HIS A 362 8.18 -6.92 -29.45
C HIS A 362 7.04 -6.21 -30.19
N LEU A 363 7.35 -5.07 -30.83
CA LEU A 363 6.35 -4.29 -31.57
C LEU A 363 6.02 -4.94 -32.93
N ILE A 364 7.01 -5.54 -33.57
CA ILE A 364 6.94 -6.22 -34.88
C ILE A 364 7.79 -7.49 -34.76
N LYS A 365 7.22 -8.66 -35.05
CA LYS A 365 7.96 -9.94 -35.05
C LYS A 365 9.11 -9.85 -36.08
N GLY A 366 10.35 -10.03 -35.61
CA GLY A 366 11.57 -9.92 -36.42
C GLY A 366 12.51 -8.74 -36.09
N HIS A 367 12.11 -7.80 -35.25
CA HIS A 367 12.99 -6.74 -34.75
C HIS A 367 13.42 -6.97 -33.29
N ASN A 368 14.70 -6.73 -32.98
CA ASN A 368 15.28 -6.97 -31.65
C ASN A 368 14.87 -5.97 -30.54
N PHE A 369 13.92 -5.05 -30.81
CA PHE A 369 13.50 -4.07 -29.82
C PHE A 369 12.31 -4.56 -28.99
N GLN A 370 12.56 -4.82 -27.71
CA GLN A 370 11.54 -5.24 -26.75
C GLN A 370 11.13 -4.05 -25.86
N ILE A 371 9.83 -3.72 -25.85
CA ILE A 371 9.29 -2.64 -25.00
C ILE A 371 9.42 -3.06 -23.52
N PRO A 372 9.91 -2.19 -22.61
CA PRO A 372 9.93 -2.51 -21.18
C PRO A 372 8.52 -2.73 -20.62
N ALA A 373 8.34 -3.72 -19.75
CA ALA A 373 7.02 -4.06 -19.18
C ALA A 373 6.36 -2.86 -18.46
N GLY A 374 7.14 -2.06 -17.73
CA GLY A 374 6.69 -0.82 -17.09
C GLY A 374 6.20 0.28 -18.05
N SER A 375 6.58 0.23 -19.32
CA SER A 375 6.29 1.29 -20.30
C SER A 375 4.91 1.20 -20.96
N TYR A 376 4.15 0.11 -20.76
CA TYR A 376 2.79 -0.02 -21.31
C TYR A 376 1.80 1.01 -20.74
N ALA A 377 2.09 1.58 -19.56
CA ALA A 377 1.35 2.73 -19.02
C ALA A 377 1.38 3.98 -19.93
N ALA A 378 2.41 4.12 -20.80
CA ALA A 378 2.53 5.23 -21.74
C ALA A 378 1.32 5.33 -22.69
N PHE A 379 0.72 4.21 -23.10
CA PHE A 379 -0.47 4.20 -23.96
C PHE A 379 -1.67 4.87 -23.29
N GLY A 380 -1.83 4.73 -21.98
CA GLY A 380 -2.88 5.41 -21.21
C GLY A 380 -2.64 6.93 -21.15
N ILE A 381 -1.40 7.34 -20.87
CA ILE A 381 -0.99 8.77 -20.82
C ILE A 381 -1.17 9.44 -22.19
N LEU A 382 -0.76 8.77 -23.27
CA LEU A 382 -0.96 9.24 -24.65
C LEU A 382 -2.44 9.36 -24.97
N THR A 383 -3.25 8.36 -24.61
CA THR A 383 -4.70 8.38 -24.83
C THR A 383 -5.38 9.53 -24.07
N LEU A 384 -5.02 9.75 -22.80
CA LEU A 384 -5.50 10.89 -22.02
C LEU A 384 -5.12 12.23 -22.69
N THR A 385 -3.87 12.37 -23.14
CA THR A 385 -3.36 13.60 -23.76
C THR A 385 -4.08 13.90 -25.09
N ILE A 386 -4.21 12.89 -25.95
CA ILE A 386 -4.94 12.98 -27.23
C ILE A 386 -6.42 13.25 -26.97
N TRP A 387 -7.02 12.61 -25.96
CA TRP A 387 -8.43 12.78 -25.63
C TRP A 387 -8.74 14.20 -25.14
N ILE A 388 -7.89 14.83 -24.32
CA ILE A 388 -8.07 16.23 -23.91
C ILE A 388 -8.14 17.14 -25.13
N ALA A 389 -7.21 16.99 -26.09
CA ALA A 389 -7.21 17.77 -27.32
C ALA A 389 -8.47 17.55 -28.17
N ILE A 390 -8.93 16.31 -28.33
CA ILE A 390 -10.17 15.97 -29.04
C ILE A 390 -11.41 16.53 -28.30
N TYR A 391 -11.44 16.42 -26.97
CA TYR A 391 -12.55 16.87 -26.14
C TYR A 391 -12.75 18.38 -26.29
N ASP A 392 -11.69 19.16 -26.09
CA ASP A 392 -11.77 20.63 -26.13
C ASP A 392 -11.94 21.20 -27.55
N ARG A 393 -11.28 20.60 -28.55
CA ARG A 393 -11.29 21.14 -29.93
C ARG A 393 -12.43 20.64 -30.80
N VAL A 394 -12.94 19.43 -30.55
CA VAL A 394 -13.97 18.80 -31.39
C VAL A 394 -15.27 18.61 -30.60
N LEU A 395 -15.20 17.94 -29.45
CA LEU A 395 -16.39 17.49 -28.75
C LEU A 395 -17.14 18.63 -28.05
N VAL A 396 -16.45 19.54 -27.36
CA VAL A 396 -17.08 20.69 -26.69
C VAL A 396 -17.80 21.61 -27.69
N PRO A 397 -17.18 22.06 -28.80
CA PRO A 397 -17.88 22.82 -29.85
C PRO A 397 -19.09 22.06 -30.41
N TRP A 398 -18.94 20.76 -30.72
CA TRP A 398 -20.03 19.95 -31.27
C TRP A 398 -21.20 19.78 -30.28
N ILE A 399 -20.96 19.32 -29.05
CA ILE A 399 -22.01 19.15 -28.02
C ILE A 399 -22.64 20.51 -27.65
N SER A 400 -21.89 21.60 -27.61
CA SER A 400 -22.44 22.92 -27.27
C SER A 400 -23.51 23.40 -28.25
N ARG A 401 -23.37 23.09 -29.55
CA ARG A 401 -24.38 23.39 -30.58
C ARG A 401 -25.73 22.72 -30.32
N PHE A 402 -25.71 21.44 -29.90
CA PHE A 402 -26.95 20.69 -29.61
C PHE A 402 -27.53 20.98 -28.22
N THR A 403 -26.67 21.04 -27.19
CA THR A 403 -27.10 21.17 -25.79
C THR A 403 -27.38 22.60 -25.36
N LYS A 404 -26.99 23.60 -26.16
CA LYS A 404 -26.99 25.04 -25.83
C LYS A 404 -26.23 25.37 -24.53
N LYS A 405 -25.32 24.49 -24.07
CA LYS A 405 -24.47 24.69 -22.89
C LYS A 405 -23.03 24.96 -23.31
N PRO A 406 -22.38 26.03 -22.83
CA PRO A 406 -21.06 26.46 -23.33
C PRO A 406 -19.91 25.48 -23.03
N ARG A 407 -20.10 24.53 -22.11
CA ARG A 407 -19.12 23.45 -21.78
C ARG A 407 -19.55 22.07 -22.28
N GLY A 408 -20.66 21.95 -23.00
CA GLY A 408 -21.22 20.67 -23.41
C GLY A 408 -21.70 19.81 -22.23
N LEU A 409 -20.92 18.79 -21.86
CA LEU A 409 -21.25 17.85 -20.78
C LEU A 409 -21.09 18.50 -19.40
N SER A 410 -21.99 18.17 -18.46
CA SER A 410 -21.82 18.60 -17.06
C SER A 410 -20.72 17.81 -16.34
N PHE A 411 -20.09 18.40 -15.33
CA PHE A 411 -19.02 17.74 -14.54
C PHE A 411 -19.47 16.37 -13.98
N LYS A 412 -20.71 16.28 -13.47
CA LYS A 412 -21.28 15.02 -12.96
C LYS A 412 -21.43 13.95 -14.05
N GLN A 413 -21.78 14.34 -15.28
CA GLN A 413 -21.82 13.41 -16.42
C GLN A 413 -20.42 12.94 -16.81
N ARG A 414 -19.42 13.85 -16.86
CA ARG A 414 -18.02 13.48 -17.10
C ARG A 414 -17.51 12.47 -16.06
N MET A 415 -17.76 12.74 -14.78
CA MET A 415 -17.44 11.81 -13.69
C MET A 415 -18.12 10.44 -13.86
N GLY A 416 -19.43 10.42 -14.13
CA GLY A 416 -20.16 9.17 -14.35
C GLY A 416 -19.65 8.35 -15.54
N ILE A 417 -19.35 9.00 -16.67
CA ILE A 417 -18.77 8.36 -17.86
C ILE A 417 -17.42 7.72 -17.52
N GLY A 418 -16.53 8.44 -16.82
CA GLY A 418 -15.23 7.88 -16.46
C GLY A 418 -15.31 6.72 -15.46
N LEU A 419 -16.30 6.69 -14.56
CA LEU A 419 -16.56 5.50 -13.74
C LEU A 419 -16.97 4.30 -14.60
N LEU A 420 -17.90 4.48 -15.54
CA LEU A 420 -18.30 3.40 -16.47
C LEU A 420 -17.13 2.89 -17.32
N LEU A 421 -16.29 3.80 -17.82
CA LEU A 421 -15.07 3.45 -18.57
C LEU A 421 -14.04 2.71 -17.71
N SER A 422 -13.94 3.02 -16.41
CA SER A 422 -13.07 2.26 -15.49
C SER A 422 -13.53 0.81 -15.31
N CYS A 423 -14.84 0.58 -15.20
CA CYS A 423 -15.42 -0.77 -15.18
C CYS A 423 -15.14 -1.51 -16.50
N ALA A 424 -15.27 -0.83 -17.64
CA ALA A 424 -14.94 -1.40 -18.96
C ALA A 424 -13.44 -1.74 -19.10
N ALA A 425 -12.55 -0.90 -18.58
CA ALA A 425 -11.10 -1.16 -18.55
C ALA A 425 -10.76 -2.41 -17.74
N GLN A 426 -11.37 -2.57 -16.56
CA GLN A 426 -11.19 -3.75 -15.71
C GLN A 426 -11.79 -5.02 -16.33
N ALA A 427 -12.95 -4.91 -17.00
CA ALA A 427 -13.53 -6.02 -17.75
C ALA A 427 -12.62 -6.44 -18.93
N ALA A 428 -12.04 -5.49 -19.66
CA ALA A 428 -11.06 -5.78 -20.71
C ALA A 428 -9.82 -6.47 -20.13
N ALA A 429 -9.29 -6.00 -18.99
CA ALA A 429 -8.15 -6.62 -18.34
C ALA A 429 -8.41 -8.06 -17.87
N ALA A 430 -9.60 -8.33 -17.32
CA ALA A 430 -10.01 -9.68 -16.95
C ALA A 430 -10.13 -10.63 -18.17
N LEU A 431 -10.61 -10.12 -19.31
CA LEU A 431 -10.68 -10.89 -20.56
C LEU A 431 -9.28 -11.19 -21.13
N VAL A 432 -8.38 -10.20 -21.15
CA VAL A 432 -6.99 -10.38 -21.60
C VAL A 432 -6.23 -11.37 -20.71
N GLU A 433 -6.41 -11.30 -19.39
CA GLU A 433 -5.79 -12.24 -18.46
C GLU A 433 -6.35 -13.65 -18.59
N ARG A 434 -7.67 -13.80 -18.83
CA ARG A 434 -8.28 -15.11 -19.12
C ARG A 434 -7.65 -15.76 -20.36
N GLU A 435 -7.48 -14.99 -21.44
CA GLU A 435 -6.86 -15.48 -22.69
C GLU A 435 -5.37 -15.82 -22.47
N ARG A 436 -4.60 -14.93 -21.85
CA ARG A 436 -3.18 -15.15 -21.53
C ARG A 436 -2.98 -16.42 -20.69
N ARG A 437 -3.80 -16.61 -19.66
CA ARG A 437 -3.79 -17.81 -18.82
C ARG A 437 -4.19 -19.06 -19.60
N SER A 438 -5.19 -18.98 -20.47
CA SER A 438 -5.60 -20.13 -21.30
C SER A 438 -4.48 -20.58 -22.24
N ARG A 439 -3.75 -19.63 -22.86
CA ARG A 439 -2.59 -19.94 -23.70
C ARG A 439 -1.43 -20.54 -22.91
N ALA A 440 -1.12 -19.99 -21.74
CA ALA A 440 -0.08 -20.52 -20.87
C ALA A 440 -0.35 -21.99 -20.47
N LEU A 441 -1.61 -22.32 -20.16
CA LEU A 441 -2.03 -23.70 -19.87
C LEU A 441 -1.88 -24.61 -21.09
N ASN A 442 -2.36 -24.18 -22.27
CA ASN A 442 -2.24 -24.94 -23.51
C ASN A 442 -0.79 -25.16 -23.97
N GLN A 443 0.14 -24.28 -23.56
CA GLN A 443 1.58 -24.37 -23.83
C GLN A 443 2.35 -25.17 -22.76
N GLY A 444 1.69 -25.71 -21.73
CA GLY A 444 2.34 -26.42 -20.63
C GLY A 444 3.17 -25.52 -19.71
N LEU A 445 2.92 -24.21 -19.70
CA LEU A 445 3.66 -23.22 -18.90
C LEU A 445 3.03 -22.98 -17.52
N ALA A 446 2.11 -23.84 -17.07
CA ALA A 446 1.40 -23.72 -15.80
C ALA A 446 2.35 -23.53 -14.61
N ASP A 447 3.40 -24.35 -14.55
CA ASP A 447 4.39 -24.38 -13.46
C ASP A 447 5.64 -23.53 -13.75
N ARG A 448 5.62 -22.73 -14.84
CA ARG A 448 6.77 -21.92 -15.30
C ARG A 448 6.44 -20.42 -15.28
N PRO A 449 6.30 -19.79 -14.08
CA PRO A 449 5.80 -18.41 -13.93
C PRO A 449 6.74 -17.30 -14.44
N GLN A 450 7.89 -17.64 -15.02
CA GLN A 450 8.81 -16.72 -15.70
C GLN A 450 8.93 -16.96 -17.21
N SER A 451 8.31 -18.01 -17.76
CA SER A 451 8.31 -18.25 -19.20
C SER A 451 7.42 -17.25 -19.95
N GLU A 452 7.85 -16.88 -21.15
CA GLU A 452 7.08 -16.03 -22.05
C GLU A 452 5.98 -16.86 -22.73
N VAL A 453 4.75 -16.35 -22.72
CA VAL A 453 3.59 -16.93 -23.41
C VAL A 453 3.54 -16.36 -24.84
N ASP A 454 3.30 -17.19 -25.86
CA ASP A 454 3.09 -16.69 -27.26
C ASP A 454 1.75 -15.95 -27.39
N MET A 455 1.80 -14.70 -26.93
CA MET A 455 0.73 -13.72 -26.94
C MET A 455 1.38 -12.33 -26.85
N SER A 456 1.14 -11.48 -27.85
CA SER A 456 1.69 -10.12 -27.83
C SER A 456 1.11 -9.29 -26.69
N ALA A 457 1.98 -8.60 -25.96
CA ALA A 457 1.63 -7.63 -24.94
C ALA A 457 0.83 -6.42 -25.49
N MET A 458 0.69 -6.28 -26.81
CA MET A 458 -0.24 -5.29 -27.42
C MET A 458 -1.70 -5.52 -27.04
N TRP A 459 -2.08 -6.72 -26.60
CA TRP A 459 -3.39 -6.98 -25.99
C TRP A 459 -3.63 -6.18 -24.70
N LEU A 460 -2.60 -5.60 -24.08
CA LEU A 460 -2.71 -4.69 -22.93
C LEU A 460 -3.01 -3.23 -23.33
N VAL A 461 -2.89 -2.87 -24.61
CA VAL A 461 -3.14 -1.49 -25.05
C VAL A 461 -4.61 -1.08 -24.84
N PRO A 462 -5.64 -1.89 -25.20
CA PRO A 462 -7.04 -1.51 -24.99
C PRO A 462 -7.41 -1.18 -23.53
N GLN A 463 -6.95 -1.98 -22.55
CA GLN A 463 -7.18 -1.70 -21.13
C GLN A 463 -6.49 -0.38 -20.70
N HIS A 464 -5.27 -0.10 -21.17
CA HIS A 464 -4.57 1.15 -20.85
C HIS A 464 -5.24 2.36 -21.50
N CYS A 465 -5.70 2.26 -22.74
CA CYS A 465 -6.45 3.32 -23.41
C CYS A 465 -7.78 3.60 -22.70
N LEU A 466 -8.54 2.56 -22.31
CA LEU A 466 -9.79 2.71 -21.56
C LEU A 466 -9.55 3.35 -20.18
N THR A 467 -8.49 2.97 -19.47
CA THR A 467 -8.09 3.61 -18.20
C THR A 467 -7.70 5.09 -18.41
N GLY A 468 -6.95 5.42 -19.46
CA GLY A 468 -6.60 6.81 -19.79
C GLY A 468 -7.82 7.68 -20.13
N LEU A 469 -8.80 7.13 -20.85
CA LEU A 469 -10.09 7.79 -21.08
C LEU A 469 -10.89 7.95 -19.78
N ALA A 470 -10.92 6.90 -18.93
CA ALA A 470 -11.60 6.94 -17.64
C ALA A 470 -11.05 8.04 -16.74
N GLU A 471 -9.72 8.20 -16.69
CA GLU A 471 -9.03 9.28 -15.99
C GLU A 471 -9.38 10.66 -16.58
N ALA A 472 -9.25 10.84 -17.89
CA ALA A 472 -9.51 12.11 -18.56
C ALA A 472 -10.97 12.61 -18.41
N PHE A 473 -11.92 11.68 -18.33
CA PHE A 473 -13.32 11.99 -18.01
C PHE A 473 -13.53 12.25 -16.52
N ASN A 474 -13.02 11.38 -15.64
CA ASN A 474 -13.36 11.43 -14.22
C ASN A 474 -12.48 12.38 -13.41
N ALA A 475 -11.15 12.25 -13.47
CA ALA A 475 -10.22 13.02 -12.64
C ALA A 475 -10.30 14.52 -12.96
N ILE A 476 -10.29 14.88 -14.25
CA ILE A 476 -10.46 16.27 -14.68
C ILE A 476 -11.85 16.79 -14.30
N GLY A 477 -12.90 15.97 -14.48
CA GLY A 477 -14.27 16.30 -14.09
C GLY A 477 -14.45 16.51 -12.58
N GLN A 478 -13.74 15.76 -11.74
CA GLN A 478 -13.69 15.95 -10.28
C GLN A 478 -13.03 17.27 -9.92
N ILE A 479 -11.83 17.54 -10.45
CA ILE A 479 -11.06 18.76 -10.14
C ILE A 479 -11.85 20.00 -10.55
N GLU A 480 -12.42 20.03 -11.76
CA GLU A 480 -13.32 21.09 -12.22
C GLU A 480 -14.56 21.23 -11.34
N PHE A 481 -15.18 20.12 -10.92
CA PHE A 481 -16.32 20.14 -10.01
C PHE A 481 -15.97 20.77 -8.66
N TYR A 482 -14.82 20.40 -8.07
CA TYR A 482 -14.37 20.96 -6.79
C TYR A 482 -14.14 22.47 -6.89
N TYR A 483 -13.44 22.94 -7.93
CA TYR A 483 -13.30 24.38 -8.19
C TYR A 483 -14.64 25.08 -8.43
N SER A 484 -15.64 24.38 -8.94
CA SER A 484 -16.99 24.92 -9.14
C SER A 484 -17.82 25.01 -7.85
N GLN A 485 -17.48 24.25 -6.80
CA GLN A 485 -18.20 24.26 -5.52
C GLN A 485 -17.49 25.08 -4.44
N PHE A 486 -16.18 25.29 -4.57
CA PHE A 486 -15.37 25.98 -3.58
C PHE A 486 -15.23 27.49 -3.83
N PRO A 487 -15.23 28.31 -2.76
CA PRO A 487 -14.76 29.69 -2.81
C PRO A 487 -13.31 29.76 -3.33
N LYS A 488 -12.92 30.91 -3.92
CA LYS A 488 -11.56 31.11 -4.46
C LYS A 488 -10.44 30.89 -3.43
N SER A 489 -10.70 31.17 -2.15
CA SER A 489 -9.79 30.93 -1.02
C SER A 489 -9.43 29.45 -0.82
N MET A 490 -10.31 28.53 -1.25
CA MET A 490 -10.15 27.08 -1.06
C MET A 490 -9.58 26.36 -2.29
N ALA A 491 -8.97 27.09 -3.23
CA ALA A 491 -8.40 26.52 -4.46
C ALA A 491 -7.40 25.36 -4.21
N SER A 492 -6.56 25.48 -3.20
CA SER A 492 -5.60 24.42 -2.79
C SER A 492 -6.29 23.15 -2.26
N ILE A 493 -7.45 23.30 -1.62
CA ILE A 493 -8.22 22.18 -1.04
C ILE A 493 -8.83 21.31 -2.14
N ALA A 494 -9.17 21.87 -3.31
CA ALA A 494 -9.60 21.09 -4.47
C ALA A 494 -8.56 20.05 -4.88
N VAL A 495 -7.29 20.45 -4.98
CA VAL A 495 -6.17 19.58 -5.35
C VAL A 495 -5.82 18.60 -4.22
N ALA A 496 -5.86 19.08 -2.97
CA ALA A 496 -5.63 18.24 -1.80
C ALA A 496 -6.68 17.12 -1.65
N LEU A 497 -7.95 17.38 -1.96
CA LEU A 497 -8.99 16.34 -1.97
C LEU A 497 -8.75 15.28 -3.04
N PHE A 498 -8.33 15.66 -4.25
CA PHE A 498 -7.99 14.68 -5.28
C PHE A 498 -6.84 13.77 -4.82
N SER A 499 -5.78 14.34 -4.25
CA SER A 499 -4.67 13.58 -3.66
C SER A 499 -5.13 12.69 -2.49
N LEU A 500 -5.98 13.19 -1.59
CA LEU A 500 -6.57 12.41 -0.49
C LEU A 500 -7.38 11.21 -1.04
N GLY A 501 -8.13 11.41 -2.13
CA GLY A 501 -8.88 10.36 -2.82
C GLY A 501 -7.95 9.27 -3.40
N MET A 502 -6.84 9.68 -4.02
CA MET A 502 -5.77 8.76 -4.45
C MET A 502 -5.16 7.99 -3.27
N GLY A 503 -4.94 8.66 -2.14
CA GLY A 503 -4.44 8.02 -0.91
C GLY A 503 -5.37 6.92 -0.39
N PHE A 504 -6.67 7.20 -0.27
CA PHE A 504 -7.66 6.19 0.10
C PHE A 504 -7.83 5.10 -0.95
N GLY A 505 -7.76 5.43 -2.25
CA GLY A 505 -7.80 4.43 -3.33
C GLY A 505 -6.65 3.43 -3.25
N ASN A 506 -5.45 3.89 -2.89
CA ASN A 506 -4.32 3.01 -2.62
C ASN A 506 -4.56 2.08 -1.42
N LEU A 507 -5.07 2.59 -0.30
CA LEU A 507 -5.41 1.75 0.86
C LEU A 507 -6.48 0.70 0.55
N VAL A 508 -7.54 1.08 -0.18
CA VAL A 508 -8.58 0.15 -0.63
C VAL A 508 -8.01 -0.88 -1.61
N GLY A 509 -7.10 -0.48 -2.52
CA GLY A 509 -6.38 -1.40 -3.40
C GLY A 509 -5.58 -2.46 -2.64
N SER A 510 -4.82 -2.04 -1.62
CA SER A 510 -4.09 -2.96 -0.73
C SER A 510 -5.03 -3.93 0.00
N LEU A 511 -6.16 -3.44 0.51
CA LEU A 511 -7.14 -4.27 1.22
C LEU A 511 -7.78 -5.31 0.29
N ILE A 512 -8.11 -4.94 -0.95
CA ILE A 512 -8.64 -5.88 -1.95
C ILE A 512 -7.63 -7.00 -2.23
N VAL A 513 -6.36 -6.66 -2.43
CA VAL A 513 -5.30 -7.66 -2.70
C VAL A 513 -5.08 -8.58 -1.49
N GLU A 514 -5.07 -8.03 -0.27
CA GLU A 514 -4.91 -8.82 0.97
C GLU A 514 -6.10 -9.78 1.20
N ILE A 515 -7.33 -9.31 0.97
CA ILE A 515 -8.53 -10.16 1.04
C ILE A 515 -8.46 -11.29 0.02
N VAL A 516 -8.05 -11.01 -1.23
CA VAL A 516 -7.95 -12.02 -2.30
C VAL A 516 -6.84 -13.03 -2.02
N ASP A 517 -5.66 -12.60 -1.57
CA ASP A 517 -4.52 -13.47 -1.21
C ASP A 517 -4.89 -14.42 -0.06
N HIS A 518 -5.52 -13.89 1.00
CA HIS A 518 -5.98 -14.67 2.15
C HIS A 518 -7.16 -15.60 1.84
N ALA A 519 -8.11 -15.17 1.01
CA ALA A 519 -9.25 -16.01 0.59
C ALA A 519 -8.80 -17.15 -0.35
N SER A 520 -7.90 -16.85 -1.29
CA SER A 520 -7.44 -17.81 -2.30
C SER A 520 -6.44 -18.82 -1.71
N SER A 521 -5.55 -18.40 -0.81
CA SER A 521 -4.61 -19.32 -0.11
C SER A 521 -5.30 -20.33 0.81
N ARG A 522 -6.49 -20.03 1.35
CA ARG A 522 -7.30 -20.97 2.14
C ARG A 522 -7.76 -22.19 1.33
N GLY A 523 -8.11 -22.01 0.04
CA GLY A 523 -8.35 -23.12 -0.88
C GLY A 523 -7.06 -23.71 -1.47
N GLY A 524 -6.09 -22.84 -1.74
CA GLY A 524 -4.79 -23.20 -2.32
C GLY A 524 -4.02 -24.25 -1.51
N LYS A 525 -4.04 -24.18 -0.17
CA LYS A 525 -3.36 -25.19 0.67
C LYS A 525 -3.89 -26.62 0.51
N VAL A 526 -5.15 -26.80 0.12
CA VAL A 526 -5.73 -28.13 -0.17
C VAL A 526 -5.42 -28.55 -1.61
N MET A 527 -5.35 -27.60 -2.54
CA MET A 527 -5.00 -27.88 -3.94
C MET A 527 -3.51 -28.11 -4.16
N GLU A 528 -2.62 -27.44 -3.42
CA GLU A 528 -1.16 -27.64 -3.45
C GLU A 528 -0.76 -29.01 -2.88
N LEU A 529 -1.58 -29.56 -1.97
CA LEU A 529 -1.51 -30.96 -1.51
C LEU A 529 -2.02 -31.99 -2.54
N LEU A 530 -2.69 -31.55 -3.62
CA LEU A 530 -3.31 -32.44 -4.64
C LEU A 530 -2.76 -32.22 -6.07
N ALA A 531 -2.08 -31.09 -6.33
CA ALA A 531 -1.61 -30.69 -7.65
C ALA A 531 -0.10 -30.91 -7.86
N ARG A 532 0.65 -31.39 -6.87
CA ARG A 532 1.97 -31.97 -7.11
C ARG A 532 1.81 -33.40 -7.65
N HIS A 533 1.93 -33.55 -8.97
CA HIS A 533 2.09 -34.87 -9.59
C HIS A 533 3.47 -35.50 -9.30
N ASP A 534 4.43 -34.73 -8.78
CA ASP A 534 5.66 -35.25 -8.19
C ASP A 534 5.60 -35.21 -6.66
N TYR A 535 5.57 -36.40 -6.04
CA TYR A 535 5.72 -36.56 -4.59
C TYR A 535 7.11 -36.08 -4.15
N ILE A 536 7.18 -34.84 -3.66
CA ILE A 536 8.36 -34.30 -2.99
C ILE A 536 8.25 -34.69 -1.51
N PRO A 537 9.12 -35.57 -0.98
CA PRO A 537 9.07 -35.99 0.41
C PRO A 537 9.42 -34.81 1.34
N THR A 538 8.64 -34.62 2.41
CA THR A 538 8.99 -33.68 3.49
C THR A 538 10.37 -34.04 4.03
N VAL A 539 11.33 -33.13 3.98
CA VAL A 539 12.64 -33.34 4.63
C VAL A 539 12.54 -32.99 6.12
N PHE A 540 12.09 -31.78 6.40
CA PHE A 540 11.81 -31.25 7.74
C PHE A 540 10.96 -29.98 7.61
N ASP A 541 9.85 -29.87 8.34
CA ASP A 541 8.97 -28.69 8.30
C ASP A 541 8.40 -28.36 9.69
N ASN A 542 8.43 -27.09 10.08
CA ASN A 542 8.02 -26.63 11.42
C ASN A 542 6.80 -25.70 11.36
N PHE A 543 5.73 -26.07 12.05
CA PHE A 543 4.50 -25.28 12.17
C PHE A 543 4.23 -24.91 13.63
N SER A 544 3.56 -23.77 13.84
CA SER A 544 3.11 -23.34 15.17
C SER A 544 1.68 -22.83 15.13
N ALA A 545 0.82 -23.31 16.03
CA ALA A 545 -0.59 -22.90 16.14
C ALA A 545 -1.03 -22.75 17.61
N LYS A 546 -1.88 -21.76 17.89
CA LYS A 546 -2.52 -21.62 19.22
C LYS A 546 -3.88 -22.32 19.20
N VAL A 547 -4.10 -23.25 20.12
CA VAL A 547 -5.33 -24.04 20.24
C VAL A 547 -5.92 -23.84 21.63
N ALA A 548 -7.22 -23.57 21.72
CA ALA A 548 -7.93 -23.48 23.00
C ALA A 548 -8.49 -24.86 23.38
N MET A 549 -8.10 -25.38 24.54
CA MET A 549 -8.54 -26.68 25.09
C MET A 549 -8.81 -26.52 26.59
N ASP A 550 -9.96 -27.00 27.05
CA ASP A 550 -10.37 -26.99 28.48
C ASP A 550 -10.16 -25.63 29.18
N GLY A 551 -10.47 -24.53 28.48
CA GLY A 551 -10.35 -23.15 28.99
C GLY A 551 -8.94 -22.53 28.90
N SER A 552 -7.93 -23.30 28.50
CA SER A 552 -6.53 -22.85 28.39
C SER A 552 -6.08 -22.73 26.92
N ILE A 553 -5.23 -21.76 26.62
CA ILE A 553 -4.62 -21.59 25.28
C ILE A 553 -3.25 -22.26 25.26
N VAL A 554 -3.14 -23.35 24.50
CA VAL A 554 -1.90 -24.11 24.29
C VAL A 554 -1.25 -23.65 22.98
N ASN A 555 0.07 -23.43 23.00
CA ASN A 555 0.84 -23.16 21.79
C ASN A 555 1.48 -24.47 21.30
N LEU A 556 0.92 -25.05 20.23
CA LEU A 556 1.36 -26.31 19.65
C LEU A 556 2.42 -26.05 18.59
N GLY A 557 3.63 -26.58 18.80
CA GLY A 557 4.67 -26.72 17.78
C GLY A 557 4.60 -28.10 17.16
N LEU A 558 4.55 -28.18 15.83
CA LEU A 558 4.57 -29.43 15.07
C LEU A 558 5.82 -29.47 14.20
N CYS A 559 6.65 -30.50 14.38
CA CYS A 559 7.78 -30.81 13.53
C CYS A 559 7.40 -31.99 12.62
N ASP A 560 7.09 -31.75 11.36
CA ASP A 560 6.89 -32.81 10.37
C ASP A 560 8.25 -33.31 9.86
N THR A 561 8.39 -34.63 9.69
CA THR A 561 9.69 -35.26 9.44
C THR A 561 9.62 -36.37 8.39
N ALA A 562 10.67 -36.47 7.57
CA ALA A 562 10.78 -37.46 6.51
C ALA A 562 10.58 -38.91 7.00
N GLY A 563 9.69 -39.67 6.36
CA GLY A 563 9.56 -41.11 6.59
C GLY A 563 10.61 -41.99 5.88
N GLN A 564 11.44 -41.42 5.02
CA GLN A 564 12.43 -42.14 4.19
C GLN A 564 13.74 -42.45 4.95
N GLU A 565 14.51 -43.42 4.47
CA GLU A 565 15.75 -43.86 5.13
C GLU A 565 16.93 -42.90 4.95
N ASP A 566 16.97 -42.19 3.82
CA ASP A 566 18.02 -41.23 3.48
C ASP A 566 18.13 -40.08 4.51
N TYR A 567 17.03 -39.78 5.20
CA TYR A 567 16.92 -38.73 6.22
C TYR A 567 17.01 -39.25 7.67
N SER A 568 17.32 -40.53 7.87
CA SER A 568 17.47 -41.17 9.20
C SER A 568 18.50 -40.51 10.12
N ARG A 569 19.49 -39.80 9.56
CA ARG A 569 20.48 -39.02 10.34
C ARG A 569 20.01 -37.63 10.75
N LEU A 570 19.04 -37.04 10.04
CA LEU A 570 18.52 -35.70 10.31
C LEU A 570 17.29 -35.73 11.22
N ARG A 571 16.41 -36.74 11.06
CA ARG A 571 15.20 -36.91 11.88
C ARG A 571 15.42 -36.81 13.40
N PRO A 572 16.50 -37.36 13.99
CA PRO A 572 16.70 -37.29 15.44
C PRO A 572 16.98 -35.89 15.98
N LEU A 573 17.37 -34.92 15.14
CA LEU A 573 17.55 -33.53 15.55
C LEU A 573 16.21 -32.91 16.00
N SER A 574 15.10 -33.37 15.42
CA SER A 574 13.72 -32.97 15.70
C SER A 574 13.17 -33.52 17.01
N TYR A 575 13.79 -34.56 17.58
CA TYR A 575 13.28 -35.26 18.77
C TYR A 575 13.63 -34.55 20.07
N ARG A 576 14.61 -33.64 20.04
CA ARG A 576 15.11 -32.95 21.23
C ARG A 576 14.12 -31.90 21.71
N GLY A 577 13.52 -32.14 22.88
CA GLY A 577 12.52 -31.25 23.46
C GLY A 577 11.09 -31.46 22.94
N ALA A 578 10.81 -32.61 22.31
CA ALA A 578 9.45 -33.00 21.96
C ALA A 578 8.67 -33.47 23.20
N ASP A 579 7.52 -32.86 23.48
CA ASP A 579 6.65 -33.25 24.60
C ASP A 579 5.82 -34.51 24.34
N VAL A 580 5.56 -34.83 23.06
CA VAL A 580 4.80 -36.00 22.60
C VAL A 580 5.15 -36.34 21.15
N PHE A 581 5.16 -37.62 20.80
CA PHE A 581 5.26 -38.07 19.40
C PHE A 581 3.91 -38.54 18.86
N VAL A 582 3.62 -38.18 17.62
CA VAL A 582 2.52 -38.74 16.83
C VAL A 582 3.12 -39.73 15.83
N LEU A 583 2.96 -41.03 16.08
CA LEU A 583 3.52 -42.09 15.25
C LEU A 583 2.45 -42.65 14.31
N ALA A 584 2.57 -42.37 13.01
CA ALA A 584 1.58 -42.73 12.02
C ALA A 584 1.97 -43.98 11.21
N PHE A 585 0.97 -44.83 10.90
CA PHE A 585 1.05 -45.87 9.88
C PHE A 585 -0.18 -45.79 8.96
N SER A 586 -0.21 -46.55 7.86
CA SER A 586 -1.29 -46.55 6.88
C SER A 586 -2.16 -47.81 7.03
N LEU A 587 -3.47 -47.63 7.23
CA LEU A 587 -4.44 -48.70 7.45
C LEU A 587 -4.54 -49.70 6.27
N ILE A 588 -4.17 -49.27 5.07
CA ILE A 588 -4.10 -50.11 3.86
C ILE A 588 -2.68 -50.64 3.53
N SER A 589 -1.70 -50.55 4.45
CA SER A 589 -0.32 -50.99 4.20
C SER A 589 0.28 -51.74 5.38
N ARG A 590 0.27 -53.07 5.30
CA ARG A 590 0.86 -53.98 6.30
C ARG A 590 2.34 -53.70 6.58
N ALA A 591 3.12 -53.34 5.56
CA ALA A 591 4.53 -52.97 5.74
C ALA A 591 4.69 -51.74 6.66
N SER A 592 3.82 -50.73 6.51
CA SER A 592 3.87 -49.53 7.37
C SER A 592 3.51 -49.85 8.83
N TYR A 593 2.55 -50.76 9.06
CA TYR A 593 2.18 -51.26 10.38
C TYR A 593 3.35 -51.99 11.05
N GLU A 594 4.05 -52.88 10.33
CA GLU A 594 5.16 -53.64 10.92
C GLU A 594 6.40 -52.79 11.19
N ASN A 595 6.62 -51.76 10.37
CA ASN A 595 7.72 -50.80 10.58
C ASN A 595 7.58 -50.01 11.89
N VAL A 596 6.38 -49.89 12.46
CA VAL A 596 6.18 -49.31 13.81
C VAL A 596 7.03 -50.07 14.84
N LEU A 597 6.90 -51.40 14.90
CA LEU A 597 7.67 -52.23 15.83
C LEU A 597 9.12 -52.44 15.38
N LYS A 598 9.35 -52.71 14.09
CA LYS A 598 10.67 -53.12 13.56
C LYS A 598 11.67 -51.97 13.48
N LYS A 599 11.21 -50.72 13.39
CA LYS A 599 12.05 -49.56 13.04
C LYS A 599 11.76 -48.32 13.88
N TRP A 600 10.52 -47.84 13.86
CA TRP A 600 10.18 -46.53 14.45
C TRP A 600 10.23 -46.54 15.98
N MET A 601 9.72 -47.59 16.62
CA MET A 601 9.69 -47.69 18.07
C MET A 601 11.12 -47.86 18.67
N PRO A 602 12.03 -48.67 18.09
CA PRO A 602 13.45 -48.66 18.45
C PRO A 602 14.15 -47.31 18.24
N GLU A 603 13.90 -46.62 17.12
CA GLU A 603 14.49 -45.31 16.84
C GLU A 603 14.06 -44.27 17.88
N LEU A 604 12.76 -44.15 18.16
CA LEU A 604 12.24 -43.19 19.13
C LEU A 604 12.77 -43.46 20.54
N ARG A 605 12.77 -44.71 21.04
CA ARG A 605 13.29 -45.00 22.39
C ARG A 605 14.81 -44.81 22.50
N ARG A 606 15.57 -44.91 21.41
CA ARG A 606 17.01 -44.63 21.42
C ARG A 606 17.34 -43.17 21.71
N PHE A 607 16.51 -42.24 21.23
CA PHE A 607 16.74 -40.79 21.35
C PHE A 607 15.85 -40.11 22.41
N ALA A 608 14.71 -40.70 22.75
CA ALA A 608 13.71 -40.14 23.66
C ALA A 608 12.98 -41.27 24.43
N LEU A 609 13.59 -41.78 25.51
CA LEU A 609 13.05 -42.91 26.28
C LEU A 609 11.66 -42.62 26.87
N ASP A 610 11.49 -41.48 27.53
CA ASP A 610 10.33 -41.20 28.39
C ASP A 610 9.18 -40.42 27.73
N VAL A 611 9.35 -39.97 26.48
CA VAL A 611 8.34 -39.17 25.76
C VAL A 611 7.11 -40.05 25.41
N PRO A 612 5.88 -39.58 25.68
CA PRO A 612 4.66 -40.30 25.34
C PRO A 612 4.41 -40.35 23.82
N ILE A 613 3.65 -41.36 23.39
CA ILE A 613 3.37 -41.61 21.97
C ILE A 613 1.86 -41.77 21.77
N VAL A 614 1.32 -41.06 20.77
CA VAL A 614 0.00 -41.31 20.20
C VAL A 614 0.19 -42.07 18.89
N LEU A 615 -0.38 -43.28 18.80
CA LEU A 615 -0.35 -44.09 17.59
C LEU A 615 -1.50 -43.66 16.66
N VAL A 616 -1.24 -43.54 15.36
CA VAL A 616 -2.25 -43.07 14.38
C VAL A 616 -2.37 -43.99 13.18
N GLY A 617 -3.58 -44.49 12.93
CA GLY A 617 -3.93 -45.20 11.70
C GLY A 617 -4.44 -44.23 10.64
N THR A 618 -3.70 -44.03 9.55
CA THR A 618 -4.03 -43.08 8.47
C THR A 618 -4.67 -43.76 7.26
N LYS A 619 -5.30 -42.95 6.39
CA LYS A 619 -6.03 -43.37 5.18
C LYS A 619 -7.28 -44.20 5.48
N LEU A 620 -8.02 -43.82 6.53
CA LEU A 620 -9.32 -44.40 6.89
C LEU A 620 -10.30 -44.41 5.70
N ASP A 621 -10.27 -43.36 4.88
CA ASP A 621 -11.08 -43.23 3.66
C ASP A 621 -10.84 -44.35 2.62
N LEU A 622 -9.62 -44.87 2.52
CA LEU A 622 -9.29 -45.97 1.61
C LEU A 622 -9.53 -47.36 2.22
N ARG A 623 -9.66 -47.44 3.56
CA ARG A 623 -10.07 -48.69 4.21
C ARG A 623 -11.57 -48.90 4.08
N ASP A 624 -12.34 -47.83 4.17
CA ASP A 624 -13.80 -47.90 4.22
C ASP A 624 -14.45 -47.76 2.81
N ASP A 625 -13.65 -47.59 1.74
CA ASP A 625 -14.10 -47.53 0.34
C ASP A 625 -14.11 -48.92 -0.34
N ASN A 626 -15.30 -49.52 -0.43
CA ASN A 626 -15.53 -50.81 -1.08
C ASN A 626 -15.08 -50.88 -2.56
N ARG A 627 -15.04 -49.76 -3.31
CA ARG A 627 -14.56 -49.76 -4.70
C ARG A 627 -13.04 -49.86 -4.74
N TYR A 628 -12.37 -49.04 -3.92
CA TYR A 628 -10.92 -49.09 -3.78
C TYR A 628 -10.44 -50.49 -3.35
N LEU A 629 -11.15 -51.15 -2.44
CA LEU A 629 -10.84 -52.52 -2.01
C LEU A 629 -11.09 -53.58 -3.10
N ALA A 630 -12.12 -53.41 -3.94
CA ALA A 630 -12.39 -54.31 -5.05
C ALA A 630 -11.31 -54.21 -6.15
N ASP A 631 -10.86 -53.00 -6.46
CA ASP A 631 -9.78 -52.74 -7.43
C ASP A 631 -8.40 -53.21 -6.93
N HIS A 632 -8.24 -53.42 -5.61
CA HIS A 632 -6.99 -53.84 -4.97
C HIS A 632 -7.16 -55.13 -4.14
N MET A 633 -7.80 -56.15 -4.74
CA MET A 633 -7.89 -57.50 -4.14
C MET A 633 -6.51 -58.01 -3.69
N GLY A 634 -6.40 -58.37 -2.41
CA GLY A 634 -5.16 -58.84 -1.79
C GLY A 634 -4.45 -57.84 -0.88
N LEU A 635 -4.97 -56.61 -0.70
CA LEU A 635 -4.45 -55.70 0.32
C LEU A 635 -4.67 -56.27 1.74
N ASN A 636 -3.58 -56.44 2.49
CA ASN A 636 -3.62 -56.77 3.91
C ASN A 636 -3.99 -55.53 4.74
N ILE A 637 -5.29 -55.27 4.83
CA ILE A 637 -5.91 -54.19 5.62
C ILE A 637 -5.65 -54.39 7.12
N ILE A 638 -5.42 -53.28 7.84
CA ILE A 638 -5.32 -53.26 9.29
C ILE A 638 -6.68 -52.94 9.92
N THR A 639 -7.16 -53.85 10.77
CA THR A 639 -8.42 -53.67 11.51
C THR A 639 -8.20 -52.78 12.74
N PRO A 640 -9.26 -52.11 13.27
CA PRO A 640 -9.15 -51.33 14.50
C PRO A 640 -8.62 -52.14 15.69
N ALA A 641 -8.97 -53.44 15.77
CA ALA A 641 -8.48 -54.35 16.80
C ALA A 641 -6.96 -54.60 16.70
N GLN A 642 -6.41 -54.69 15.49
CA GLN A 642 -4.96 -54.81 15.28
C GLN A 642 -4.23 -53.50 15.62
N GLY A 643 -4.81 -52.35 15.30
CA GLY A 643 -4.25 -51.05 15.70
C GLY A 643 -4.21 -50.84 17.22
N GLU A 644 -5.28 -51.22 17.92
CA GLU A 644 -5.34 -51.18 19.39
C GLU A 644 -4.40 -52.22 20.04
N GLU A 645 -4.21 -53.38 19.42
CA GLU A 645 -3.21 -54.36 19.89
C GLU A 645 -1.77 -53.83 19.69
N LEU A 646 -1.47 -53.23 18.54
CA LEU A 646 -0.19 -52.55 18.31
C LEU A 646 0.06 -51.43 19.33
N ARG A 647 -0.97 -50.65 19.68
CA ARG A 647 -0.89 -49.61 20.73
C ARG A 647 -0.42 -50.19 22.06
N LYS A 648 -1.00 -51.31 22.49
CA LYS A 648 -0.60 -52.01 23.73
C LYS A 648 0.84 -52.52 23.64
N GLN A 649 1.21 -53.14 22.52
CA GLN A 649 2.56 -53.71 22.32
C GLN A 649 3.67 -52.66 22.37
N ILE A 650 3.44 -51.44 21.88
CA ILE A 650 4.43 -50.34 21.93
C ILE A 650 4.33 -49.45 23.18
N GLY A 651 3.32 -49.67 24.02
CA GLY A 651 3.03 -48.82 25.18
C GLY A 651 2.60 -47.39 24.81
N ALA A 652 1.88 -47.21 23.70
CA ALA A 652 1.37 -45.91 23.29
C ALA A 652 0.17 -45.47 24.15
N SER A 653 0.15 -44.18 24.48
CA SER A 653 -0.83 -43.57 25.39
C SER A 653 -2.25 -43.58 24.81
N ALA A 654 -2.39 -43.51 23.49
CA ALA A 654 -3.66 -43.57 22.77
C ALA A 654 -3.47 -44.10 21.33
N TYR A 655 -4.57 -44.56 20.73
CA TYR A 655 -4.68 -44.91 19.31
C TYR A 655 -5.85 -44.13 18.68
N VAL A 656 -5.63 -43.55 17.50
CA VAL A 656 -6.65 -42.78 16.76
C VAL A 656 -6.57 -43.13 15.27
N GLU A 657 -7.71 -43.39 14.64
CA GLU A 657 -7.80 -43.60 13.18
C GLU A 657 -8.34 -42.36 12.48
N CYS A 658 -7.72 -41.92 11.39
CA CYS A 658 -8.06 -40.70 10.68
C CYS A 658 -7.87 -40.76 9.16
N SER A 659 -8.48 -39.81 8.47
CA SER A 659 -8.20 -39.51 7.06
C SER A 659 -7.84 -38.04 6.91
N SER A 660 -6.64 -37.78 6.38
CA SER A 660 -6.24 -36.44 5.95
C SER A 660 -7.00 -35.98 4.69
N LYS A 661 -7.48 -36.91 3.86
CA LYS A 661 -8.24 -36.59 2.64
C LYS A 661 -9.66 -36.09 2.95
N THR A 662 -10.38 -36.76 3.85
CA THR A 662 -11.74 -36.36 4.25
C THR A 662 -11.77 -35.48 5.50
N GLN A 663 -10.61 -35.20 6.11
CA GLN A 663 -10.43 -34.50 7.39
C GLN A 663 -11.05 -35.21 8.61
N GLN A 664 -11.55 -36.44 8.45
CA GLN A 664 -12.15 -37.23 9.51
C GLN A 664 -11.13 -37.55 10.61
N ASN A 665 -11.50 -37.28 11.87
CA ASN A 665 -10.70 -37.48 13.09
C ASN A 665 -9.33 -36.78 13.15
N VAL A 666 -8.96 -35.93 12.18
CA VAL A 666 -7.67 -35.22 12.20
C VAL A 666 -7.55 -34.33 13.45
N LYS A 667 -8.62 -33.60 13.81
CA LYS A 667 -8.66 -32.82 15.06
C LYS A 667 -8.47 -33.70 16.30
N ALA A 668 -9.08 -34.90 16.33
CA ALA A 668 -8.99 -35.82 17.46
C ALA A 668 -7.56 -36.32 17.70
N VAL A 669 -6.72 -36.46 16.67
CA VAL A 669 -5.29 -36.78 16.82
C VAL A 669 -4.57 -35.70 17.65
N PHE A 670 -4.71 -34.43 17.26
CA PHE A 670 -4.06 -33.31 17.96
C PHE A 670 -4.65 -33.07 19.35
N ASP A 671 -5.98 -33.15 19.49
CA ASP A 671 -6.66 -33.04 20.79
C ASP A 671 -6.17 -34.12 21.77
N THR A 672 -5.99 -35.36 21.31
CA THR A 672 -5.46 -36.47 22.10
C THR A 672 -3.99 -36.26 22.46
N ALA A 673 -3.16 -35.79 21.52
CA ALA A 673 -1.75 -35.48 21.79
C ALA A 673 -1.60 -34.40 22.88
N ILE A 674 -2.40 -33.32 22.81
CA ILE A 674 -2.44 -32.27 23.83
C ILE A 674 -2.87 -32.85 25.20
N LYS A 675 -3.94 -33.66 25.23
CA LYS A 675 -4.43 -34.28 26.47
C LYS A 675 -3.40 -35.20 27.12
N VAL A 676 -2.65 -35.97 26.34
CA VAL A 676 -1.60 -36.87 26.84
C VAL A 676 -0.45 -36.10 27.53
N VAL A 677 -0.13 -34.89 27.06
CA VAL A 677 0.88 -34.02 27.70
C VAL A 677 0.33 -33.33 28.96
N LEU A 678 -0.91 -32.80 28.90
CA LEU A 678 -1.51 -32.07 30.02
C LEU A 678 -2.00 -32.98 31.16
N GLN A 679 -2.35 -34.24 30.84
CA GLN A 679 -2.88 -35.23 31.79
C GLN A 679 -2.15 -36.57 31.58
N PRO A 680 -0.86 -36.65 31.95
CA PRO A 680 -0.07 -37.86 31.74
C PRO A 680 -0.65 -39.06 32.52
N PRO A 681 -0.80 -40.23 31.90
CA PRO A 681 -1.34 -41.41 32.58
C PRO A 681 -0.41 -41.87 33.72
N ARG A 682 -1.00 -42.27 34.85
CA ARG A 682 -0.24 -42.79 36.01
C ARG A 682 0.61 -43.99 35.59
N ARG A 683 1.94 -43.90 35.76
CA ARG A 683 2.86 -45.04 35.58
C ARG A 683 2.46 -46.16 36.55
N MET A 684 2.28 -47.37 36.05
CA MET A 684 2.34 -48.57 36.89
C MET A 684 3.82 -48.85 37.17
N GLU A 685 4.24 -48.69 38.43
CA GLU A 685 5.58 -49.11 38.84
C GLU A 685 5.69 -50.63 38.76
N VAL A 686 6.59 -51.11 37.90
CA VAL A 686 6.99 -52.52 37.91
C VAL A 686 7.82 -52.75 39.17
N ALA A 687 7.34 -53.61 40.07
CA ALA A 687 7.96 -53.86 41.37
C ALA A 687 9.39 -54.43 41.24
N SER A 688 10.39 -53.56 41.32
CA SER A 688 11.80 -53.97 41.39
C SER A 688 12.13 -54.52 42.78
N LYS A 689 12.72 -55.72 42.82
CA LYS A 689 13.05 -56.42 44.07
C LYS A 689 14.11 -55.64 44.87
N LYS A 690 13.83 -55.42 46.17
CA LYS A 690 14.75 -54.81 47.14
C LYS A 690 16.14 -55.48 47.13
N ARG A 691 17.19 -54.66 47.07
CA ARG A 691 18.52 -54.98 47.63
C ARG A 691 18.99 -53.82 48.52
N HIS A 692 19.30 -54.12 49.78
CA HIS A 692 20.07 -53.30 50.72
C HIS A 692 21.49 -53.00 50.16
N ARG A 693 22.31 -51.99 50.53
CA ARG A 693 22.46 -50.95 51.61
C ARG A 693 23.42 -49.86 51.01
N SER A 694 23.74 -48.66 51.55
CA SER A 694 23.30 -47.81 52.69
C SER A 694 23.94 -46.40 52.65
N THR A 695 23.37 -45.44 53.40
CA THR A 695 24.01 -44.26 54.09
C THR A 695 24.73 -43.12 53.34
N GLY A 696 24.39 -41.86 53.71
CA GLY A 696 25.14 -40.61 53.44
C GLY A 696 24.27 -39.47 52.84
N CYS A 697 23.46 -38.72 53.60
CA CYS A 697 23.77 -37.58 54.49
C CYS A 697 24.12 -36.23 53.80
N SER A 698 23.09 -35.37 53.67
CA SER A 698 23.05 -33.91 53.93
C SER A 698 24.13 -32.92 53.43
N ILE A 699 23.71 -31.82 52.75
CA ILE A 699 23.70 -30.42 53.26
C ILE A 699 23.30 -29.39 52.16
N VAL A 700 22.71 -28.26 52.59
CA VAL A 700 22.18 -27.13 51.80
C VAL A 700 23.21 -26.00 51.62
N ARG A 701 23.24 -25.37 50.43
CA ARG A 701 23.59 -23.95 50.11
C ARG A 701 23.53 -23.79 48.57
N GLY A 702 23.18 -22.66 47.95
CA GLY A 702 22.71 -21.35 48.41
C GLY A 702 22.29 -20.51 47.18
N ILE A 703 21.59 -19.39 47.38
CA ILE A 703 21.08 -18.51 46.30
C ILE A 703 22.07 -17.35 46.04
N VAL A 704 22.04 -16.77 44.82
CA VAL A 704 22.33 -15.36 44.42
C VAL A 704 23.45 -15.14 43.37
N CYS A 705 23.00 -14.76 42.16
CA CYS A 705 23.48 -13.78 41.16
C CYS A 705 24.98 -13.52 40.84
N GLY A 706 25.27 -13.44 39.52
CA GLY A 706 25.52 -12.12 38.88
C GLY A 706 26.81 -11.92 38.03
N GLY A 707 26.66 -11.29 36.86
CA GLY A 707 27.75 -10.70 36.01
C GLY A 707 28.43 -11.69 35.05
N CYS A 708 28.41 -11.50 33.72
CA CYS A 708 29.20 -10.54 32.90
C CYS A 708 30.72 -10.89 32.88
N ASP A 709 31.44 -10.84 31.75
CA ASP A 709 31.33 -9.87 30.65
C ASP A 709 31.93 -10.31 29.30
N SER A 710 31.49 -9.64 28.21
CA SER A 710 32.18 -9.24 26.96
C SER A 710 33.07 -10.25 26.15
N TYR A 711 33.12 -10.22 24.81
CA TYR A 711 32.82 -9.16 23.82
C TYR A 711 31.90 -9.62 22.68
#